data_AF-A0AAW8BRE3-F1
#
_entry.id   AF-A0AAW8BRE3-F1
#
_cell.length_a   1.000
_cell.length_b   1.000
_cell.length_c   1.000
_cell.angle_alpha   90.00
_cell.angle_beta   90.00
_cell.angle_gamma   90.00
#
_symmetry.space_group_name_H-M   'P 1'
#
loop_
_entity.id
_entity.type
_entity.pdbx_description
1 polymer ?
#
loop_
_entity_poly.entity_id
_entity_poly.type
_entity_poly.pdbx_seq_one_letter_code
_entity_poly.pdbx_strand_id
1 'polypeptide(L)'
;MSYVIASPDVLSGAASNLTGLGAALERANAAAASSTTELLAAAQDEVSAAIAALFGSHGQAYQTVSAEAAAFHARFIQALSSGASAYTAAEAAAASPLQPLIDLINLPTETLFGRPLIGDGADGLDGTGAAGKPGGYLYGNGGKGGSGAPGSAGGAGGSAGLIGHGGAGGAGGNSATGAGGAGGAGGNGGWLYGNGGAGGAGGNNTGGVGTGGLGGVGGTARLIGSGGAGGAGGSSVSADGAIGAAGGGGGLLYGNGGAGGAGGSATGNGAGGAGGAGANAGLFGNAGFGGDGGDGTLLGAGGAGGSGGNAVLGIAGSGGAGGDAAGTGAGGAGGIGGNAWLVGLGGHGGAGGTSAGADAGAGGSGGAAALIGYGGNGGAGGSSSGGFGGAGGAGAAGGLLIGSGGVGGNGGANLGGSGAGGAGGAGGNAWLLGEGGSGGSGAGSVSGVGGAGGAGANGGVLIGTGGSGGHGGSTTFLNGTAGNGGTAGNAWLFGRGGIGGSGGSSTSGLGGNGAGGGNAGFLLGNGGAGGNGGAGGAGDGIGGGGGNSWLLGNGGHGGNGVIGGTAGRAGFLIGNGGDGGTARAGANGGLLFGDGGNGGNGGVELPSAGGAGGRSWLLGSGGHGGAGSAGVLAIADGNGFAGGNGGAAGLLFGFGGNGGTGGAGLVTIPGSGNGGAGGAGGDAGWIWGIGGDGGTGGAGGTGTFLATAGHGGAGGNGGTARIFGTGGNGGAGGSGGDHNVSAAGGDGGQGGNAGGSGFIYGNGASGGAGGAGGAGGPGATGGTGGNGGAGASTLLLGNGGGGGAGGAAGDGSNAAGAGAAGGYGGAAGNSGFIFGNGGAGGVGGAGGDNLSPQPGGPGGNGGGGGSATIIGNGGNGGGGGAGGIGAPVGTTGTGGGGGRGGIFGQPGTAG
;
A
#
# COMPACT_ATOMS: atom_id res chain seq x y z
N MET A 1 -36.94 -58.05 -1.07
CA MET A 1 -37.06 -56.61 -0.78
C MET A 1 -35.64 -56.10 -0.57
N SER A 2 -35.21 -55.07 -1.32
CA SER A 2 -33.90 -54.46 -1.10
C SER A 2 -33.90 -53.82 0.29
N TYR A 3 -32.97 -54.22 1.15
CA TYR A 3 -32.78 -53.58 2.45
C TYR A 3 -32.36 -52.12 2.21
N VAL A 4 -33.26 -51.20 2.53
CA VAL A 4 -32.93 -49.77 2.58
C VAL A 4 -32.31 -49.54 3.96
N ILE A 5 -30.98 -49.37 4.01
CA ILE A 5 -30.26 -48.95 5.20
C ILE A 5 -30.27 -47.42 5.19
N ALA A 6 -31.08 -46.81 6.04
CA ALA A 6 -30.99 -45.39 6.36
C ALA A 6 -30.44 -45.28 7.78
N SER A 7 -29.46 -44.41 8.01
CA SER A 7 -29.00 -44.07 9.35
C SER A 7 -29.57 -42.71 9.71
N PRO A 8 -30.63 -42.63 10.55
CA PRO A 8 -31.29 -41.36 10.85
C PRO A 8 -30.36 -40.38 11.57
N ASP A 9 -29.44 -40.89 12.39
CA ASP A 9 -28.40 -40.09 13.05
C ASP A 9 -27.44 -39.42 12.06
N VAL A 10 -27.03 -40.14 11.01
CA VAL A 10 -26.18 -39.58 9.94
C VAL A 10 -26.96 -38.54 9.13
N LEU A 11 -28.26 -38.74 8.89
CA LEU A 11 -29.12 -37.79 8.18
C LEU A 11 -29.37 -36.52 9.01
N SER A 12 -29.55 -36.65 10.34
CA SER A 12 -29.63 -35.54 11.29
C SER A 12 -28.34 -34.75 11.36
N GLY A 13 -27.20 -35.44 11.48
CA GLY A 13 -25.87 -34.82 11.43
C GLY A 13 -25.59 -34.14 10.10
N ALA A 14 -25.99 -34.75 8.98
CA ALA A 14 -25.88 -34.17 7.64
C ALA A 14 -26.77 -32.93 7.49
N ALA A 15 -28.00 -32.95 8.01
CA ALA A 15 -28.87 -31.78 8.02
C ALA A 15 -28.24 -30.62 8.83
N SER A 16 -27.67 -30.90 10.00
CA SER A 16 -26.95 -29.90 10.80
C SER A 16 -25.72 -29.34 10.08
N ASN A 17 -24.93 -30.20 9.43
CA ASN A 17 -23.78 -29.79 8.63
C ASN A 17 -24.20 -28.94 7.40
N LEU A 18 -25.28 -29.32 6.71
CA LEU A 18 -25.84 -28.59 5.57
C LEU A 18 -26.43 -27.23 5.99
N THR A 19 -27.00 -27.12 7.19
CA THR A 19 -27.39 -25.84 7.78
C THR A 19 -26.17 -24.95 8.01
N GLY A 20 -25.09 -25.50 8.58
CA GLY A 20 -23.82 -24.78 8.76
C GLY A 20 -23.20 -24.33 7.43
N LEU A 21 -23.29 -25.16 6.39
CA LEU A 21 -22.77 -24.87 5.06
C LEU A 21 -23.61 -23.82 4.31
N GLY A 22 -24.93 -23.86 4.48
CA GLY A 22 -25.85 -22.81 4.00
C GLY A 22 -25.52 -21.46 4.63
N ALA A 23 -25.33 -21.41 5.95
CA ALA A 23 -24.93 -20.19 6.67
C ALA A 23 -23.52 -19.69 6.27
N ALA A 24 -22.60 -20.58 5.88
CA ALA A 24 -21.30 -20.19 5.35
C ALA A 24 -21.40 -19.58 3.94
N LEU A 25 -22.22 -20.17 3.06
CA LEU A 25 -22.45 -19.67 1.71
C LEU A 25 -23.21 -18.34 1.69
N GLU A 26 -24.22 -18.18 2.55
CA GLU A 26 -24.93 -16.90 2.71
C GLU A 26 -23.99 -15.78 3.18
N ARG A 27 -23.09 -16.07 4.14
CA ARG A 27 -22.06 -15.11 4.56
C ARG A 27 -21.05 -14.80 3.46
N ALA A 28 -20.64 -15.78 2.66
CA ALA A 28 -19.72 -15.55 1.54
C ALA A 28 -20.38 -14.70 0.43
N ASN A 29 -21.64 -14.96 0.10
CA ASN A 29 -22.40 -14.17 -0.87
C ASN A 29 -22.69 -12.75 -0.36
N ALA A 30 -22.95 -12.58 0.93
CA ALA A 30 -23.12 -11.27 1.56
C ALA A 30 -21.79 -10.48 1.59
N ALA A 31 -20.68 -11.13 1.95
CA ALA A 31 -19.35 -10.50 1.96
C ALA A 31 -18.89 -10.07 0.56
N ALA A 32 -19.29 -10.79 -0.50
CA ALA A 32 -18.95 -10.47 -1.88
C ALA A 32 -19.89 -9.45 -2.54
N ALA A 33 -21.01 -9.09 -1.90
CA ALA A 33 -22.08 -8.30 -2.52
C ALA A 33 -21.58 -6.93 -3.00
N SER A 34 -20.98 -6.13 -2.12
CA SER A 34 -20.50 -4.78 -2.48
C SER A 34 -19.46 -4.81 -3.61
N SER A 35 -18.50 -5.74 -3.55
CA SER A 35 -17.45 -5.87 -4.56
C SER A 35 -17.93 -6.29 -5.95
N THR A 36 -19.15 -6.86 -6.06
CA THR A 36 -19.70 -7.39 -7.32
C THR A 36 -20.85 -6.54 -7.87
N THR A 37 -21.53 -5.75 -7.04
CA THR A 37 -22.63 -4.86 -7.47
C THR A 37 -22.21 -3.40 -7.66
N GLU A 38 -21.12 -2.97 -7.02
CA GLU A 38 -20.67 -1.56 -7.00
C GLU A 38 -19.38 -1.34 -7.80
N LEU A 39 -19.20 -2.10 -8.89
CA LEU A 39 -18.00 -2.01 -9.71
C LEU A 39 -17.90 -0.62 -10.37
N LEU A 40 -16.80 0.10 -10.11
CA LEU A 40 -16.53 1.40 -10.71
C LEU A 40 -15.95 1.25 -12.12
N ALA A 41 -16.29 2.19 -13.02
CA ALA A 41 -15.72 2.26 -14.35
C ALA A 41 -14.20 2.52 -14.29
N ALA A 42 -13.42 1.76 -15.06
CA ALA A 42 -11.95 1.85 -15.06
C ALA A 42 -11.44 3.18 -15.65
N ALA A 43 -12.23 3.82 -16.50
CA ALA A 43 -12.00 5.15 -17.06
C ALA A 43 -13.35 5.86 -17.35
N GLN A 44 -13.29 7.15 -17.69
CA GLN A 44 -14.48 7.99 -17.93
C GLN A 44 -15.09 7.79 -19.32
N ASP A 45 -14.59 6.83 -20.10
CA ASP A 45 -15.13 6.52 -21.41
C ASP A 45 -16.41 5.67 -21.31
N GLU A 46 -17.22 5.77 -22.36
CA GLU A 46 -18.52 5.11 -22.44
C GLU A 46 -18.41 3.58 -22.42
N VAL A 47 -17.29 2.99 -22.86
CA VAL A 47 -17.06 1.54 -22.84
C VAL A 47 -16.78 1.07 -21.41
N SER A 48 -15.93 1.77 -20.66
CA SER A 48 -15.67 1.48 -19.24
C SER A 48 -16.91 1.63 -18.36
N ALA A 49 -17.73 2.66 -18.62
CA ALA A 49 -19.01 2.85 -17.93
C ALA A 49 -20.03 1.75 -18.26
N ALA A 50 -20.14 1.35 -19.54
CA ALA A 50 -21.03 0.27 -19.96
C ALA A 50 -20.62 -1.09 -19.39
N ILE A 51 -19.31 -1.37 -19.31
CA ILE A 51 -18.78 -2.61 -18.71
C ILE A 51 -19.05 -2.66 -17.21
N ALA A 52 -18.81 -1.56 -16.48
CA ALA A 52 -19.14 -1.45 -15.06
C ALA A 52 -20.64 -1.66 -14.78
N ALA A 53 -21.51 -1.04 -15.58
CA ALA A 53 -22.96 -1.23 -15.48
C ALA A 53 -23.39 -2.67 -15.80
N LEU A 54 -22.77 -3.31 -16.80
CA LEU A 54 -23.03 -4.71 -17.14
C LEU A 54 -22.68 -5.63 -15.95
N PHE A 55 -21.50 -5.48 -15.37
CA PHE A 55 -21.09 -6.28 -14.21
C PHE A 55 -21.93 -5.99 -12.97
N GLY A 56 -22.29 -4.73 -12.70
CA GLY A 56 -23.18 -4.38 -11.59
C GLY A 56 -24.57 -5.01 -11.73
N SER A 57 -25.16 -4.99 -12.93
CA SER A 57 -26.44 -5.67 -13.21
C SER A 57 -26.33 -7.19 -13.10
N HIS A 58 -25.21 -7.78 -13.51
CA HIS A 58 -24.94 -9.21 -13.37
C HIS A 58 -24.77 -9.62 -11.90
N GLY A 59 -24.08 -8.81 -11.10
CA GLY A 59 -23.97 -8.99 -9.65
C GLY A 59 -25.33 -8.97 -8.98
N GLN A 60 -26.21 -8.02 -9.33
CA GLN A 60 -27.57 -7.98 -8.80
C GLN A 60 -28.41 -9.19 -9.21
N ALA A 61 -28.30 -9.65 -10.46
CA ALA A 61 -28.98 -10.85 -10.92
C ALA A 61 -28.50 -12.10 -10.17
N TYR A 62 -27.19 -12.22 -9.92
CA TYR A 62 -26.61 -13.30 -9.13
C TYR A 62 -27.10 -13.28 -7.67
N GLN A 63 -27.27 -12.12 -7.05
CA GLN A 63 -27.80 -12.01 -5.69
C GLN A 63 -29.25 -12.49 -5.60
N THR A 64 -30.08 -12.17 -6.59
CA THR A 64 -31.46 -12.69 -6.67
C THR A 64 -31.49 -14.21 -6.79
N VAL A 65 -30.68 -14.80 -7.68
CA VAL A 65 -30.58 -16.26 -7.84
C VAL A 65 -30.02 -16.93 -6.57
N SER A 66 -29.08 -16.29 -5.89
CA SER A 66 -28.51 -16.80 -4.63
C SER A 66 -29.55 -16.83 -3.51
N ALA A 67 -30.44 -15.84 -3.43
CA ALA A 67 -31.55 -15.83 -2.49
C ALA A 67 -32.59 -16.93 -2.80
N GLU A 68 -32.87 -17.20 -4.08
CA GLU A 68 -33.72 -18.34 -4.47
C GLU A 68 -33.08 -19.69 -4.14
N ALA A 69 -31.76 -19.82 -4.34
CA ALA A 69 -31.01 -21.02 -3.97
C ALA A 69 -30.99 -21.26 -2.46
N ALA A 70 -30.86 -20.19 -1.65
CA ALA A 70 -30.97 -20.27 -0.19
C ALA A 70 -32.35 -20.75 0.27
N ALA A 71 -33.42 -20.21 -0.34
CA ALA A 71 -34.78 -20.66 -0.05
C ALA A 71 -35.02 -22.12 -0.45
N PHE A 72 -34.44 -22.58 -1.56
CA PHE A 72 -34.45 -23.98 -1.96
C PHE A 72 -33.69 -24.87 -0.97
N HIS A 73 -32.50 -24.45 -0.56
CA HIS A 73 -31.66 -25.16 0.42
C HIS A 73 -32.35 -25.32 1.77
N ALA A 74 -33.03 -24.27 2.25
CA ALA A 74 -33.83 -24.32 3.48
C ALA A 74 -34.95 -25.36 3.38
N ARG A 75 -35.68 -25.40 2.25
CA ARG A 75 -36.73 -26.41 1.99
C ARG A 75 -36.15 -27.81 1.89
N PHE A 76 -34.96 -27.97 1.31
CA PHE A 76 -34.25 -29.24 1.23
C PHE A 76 -33.84 -29.76 2.62
N ILE A 77 -33.28 -28.92 3.49
CA ILE A 77 -32.97 -29.27 4.88
C ILE A 77 -34.23 -29.65 5.66
N GLN A 78 -35.32 -28.91 5.43
CA GLN A 78 -36.60 -29.18 6.08
C GLN A 78 -37.17 -30.55 5.65
N ALA A 79 -37.07 -30.90 4.36
CA ALA A 79 -37.44 -32.22 3.85
C ALA A 79 -36.51 -33.34 4.33
N LEU A 80 -35.20 -33.08 4.42
CA LEU A 80 -34.23 -34.04 4.94
C LEU A 80 -34.47 -34.34 6.42
N SER A 81 -34.78 -33.31 7.21
CA SER A 81 -35.11 -33.44 8.63
C SER A 81 -36.43 -34.18 8.85
N SER A 82 -37.45 -33.93 8.02
CA SER A 82 -38.71 -34.67 8.09
C SER A 82 -38.57 -36.12 7.64
N GLY A 83 -37.71 -36.39 6.65
CA GLY A 83 -37.33 -37.74 6.23
C GLY A 83 -36.61 -38.49 7.36
N ALA A 84 -35.64 -37.85 8.02
CA ALA A 84 -34.96 -38.42 9.18
C ALA A 84 -35.95 -38.74 10.30
N SER A 85 -36.90 -37.85 10.60
CA SER A 85 -37.94 -38.11 11.62
C SER A 85 -38.89 -39.24 11.25
N ALA A 86 -39.16 -39.44 9.96
CA ALA A 86 -39.99 -40.54 9.49
C ALA A 86 -39.26 -41.89 9.66
N TYR A 87 -37.94 -41.92 9.39
CA TYR A 87 -37.14 -43.12 9.62
C TYR A 87 -36.91 -43.39 11.11
N THR A 88 -36.72 -42.37 11.97
CA THR A 88 -36.68 -42.60 13.43
C THR A 88 -38.00 -43.10 13.97
N ALA A 89 -39.14 -42.60 13.46
CA ALA A 89 -40.46 -43.11 13.85
C ALA A 89 -40.66 -44.57 13.40
N ALA A 90 -40.14 -44.95 12.22
CA ALA A 90 -40.15 -46.32 11.74
C ALA A 90 -39.24 -47.24 12.55
N GLU A 91 -38.04 -46.79 12.94
CA GLU A 91 -37.14 -47.51 13.83
C GLU A 91 -37.74 -47.65 15.24
N ALA A 92 -38.39 -46.62 15.77
CA ALA A 92 -39.09 -46.69 17.05
C ALA A 92 -40.23 -47.71 17.02
N ALA A 93 -40.99 -47.78 15.91
CA ALA A 93 -42.02 -48.80 15.71
C ALA A 93 -41.41 -50.22 15.61
N ALA A 94 -40.24 -50.37 14.96
CA ALA A 94 -39.52 -51.64 14.85
C ALA A 94 -38.83 -52.07 16.16
N ALA A 95 -38.45 -51.12 17.02
CA ALA A 95 -37.83 -51.34 18.32
C ALA A 95 -38.86 -51.59 19.44
N SER A 96 -40.12 -51.20 19.23
CA SER A 96 -41.23 -51.38 20.19
C SER A 96 -41.36 -52.80 20.77
N PRO A 97 -41.14 -53.90 20.01
CA PRO A 97 -41.14 -55.26 20.57
C PRO A 97 -39.95 -55.59 21.48
N LEU A 98 -38.84 -54.86 21.39
CA LEU A 98 -37.62 -55.05 22.21
C LEU A 98 -37.65 -54.22 23.51
N GLN A 99 -38.59 -53.28 23.62
CA GLN A 99 -38.75 -52.39 24.78
C GLN A 99 -38.87 -53.15 26.12
N PRO A 100 -39.62 -54.27 26.24
CA PRO A 100 -39.69 -55.01 27.51
C PRO A 100 -38.34 -55.56 27.99
N LEU A 101 -37.43 -55.87 27.05
CA LEU A 101 -36.09 -56.34 27.36
C LEU A 101 -35.20 -55.18 27.86
N ILE A 102 -35.31 -54.03 27.21
CA ILE A 102 -34.64 -52.79 27.63
C ILE A 102 -35.12 -52.36 29.02
N ASP A 103 -36.43 -52.42 29.28
CA ASP A 103 -37.02 -52.10 30.58
C ASP A 103 -36.51 -53.04 31.68
N LEU A 104 -36.40 -54.34 31.40
CA LEU A 104 -35.81 -55.31 32.33
C LEU A 104 -34.34 -55.00 32.65
N ILE A 105 -33.56 -54.62 31.62
CA ILE A 105 -32.15 -54.22 31.77
C ILE A 105 -32.03 -52.93 32.59
N ASN A 106 -32.96 -51.99 32.40
CA ASN A 106 -32.95 -50.70 33.08
C ASN A 106 -33.49 -50.76 34.51
N LEU A 107 -34.40 -51.70 34.82
CA LEU A 107 -35.11 -51.78 36.09
C LEU A 107 -34.21 -51.68 37.33
N PRO A 108 -33.07 -52.41 37.43
CA PRO A 108 -32.22 -52.29 38.61
C PRO A 108 -31.69 -50.87 38.81
N THR A 109 -31.15 -50.26 37.75
CA THR A 109 -30.61 -48.90 37.74
C THR A 109 -31.68 -47.83 37.95
N GLU A 110 -32.86 -47.99 37.37
CA GLU A 110 -34.01 -47.11 37.61
C GLU A 110 -34.47 -47.17 39.07
N THR A 111 -34.51 -48.36 39.66
CA THR A 111 -34.94 -48.52 41.06
C THR A 111 -33.89 -48.00 42.05
N LEU A 112 -32.60 -48.23 41.79
CA LEU A 112 -31.49 -47.87 42.68
C LEU A 112 -31.04 -46.42 42.56
N PHE A 113 -31.07 -45.86 41.33
CA PHE A 113 -30.46 -44.58 41.02
C PHE A 113 -31.40 -43.61 40.29
N GLY A 114 -32.63 -44.02 39.97
CA GLY A 114 -33.64 -43.17 39.33
C GLY A 114 -33.30 -42.78 37.88
N ARG A 115 -32.51 -43.60 37.18
CA ARG A 115 -32.09 -43.39 35.79
C ARG A 115 -31.88 -44.71 35.06
N PRO A 116 -32.10 -44.76 33.74
CA PRO A 116 -31.92 -45.99 32.97
C PRO A 116 -30.42 -46.28 32.76
N LEU A 117 -30.08 -47.55 32.54
CA LEU A 117 -28.73 -47.95 32.16
C LEU A 117 -28.49 -47.65 30.67
N ILE A 118 -29.49 -47.95 29.82
CA ILE A 118 -29.46 -47.79 28.36
C ILE A 118 -30.80 -47.20 27.89
N GLY A 119 -30.74 -46.14 27.09
CA GLY A 119 -31.91 -45.51 26.50
C GLY A 119 -31.78 -43.99 26.44
N ASP A 120 -32.47 -43.38 25.49
CA ASP A 120 -32.50 -41.94 25.33
C ASP A 120 -33.31 -41.28 26.46
N GLY A 121 -32.92 -40.07 26.81
CA GLY A 121 -33.67 -39.24 27.74
C GLY A 121 -34.98 -38.76 27.13
N ALA A 122 -36.05 -38.73 27.92
CA ALA A 122 -37.33 -38.17 27.48
C ALA A 122 -37.22 -36.66 27.20
N ASP A 123 -37.78 -36.22 26.09
CA ASP A 123 -37.89 -34.81 25.73
C ASP A 123 -38.78 -34.05 26.73
N GLY A 124 -38.43 -32.79 26.98
CA GLY A 124 -39.27 -31.86 27.71
C GLY A 124 -40.52 -31.50 26.90
N LEU A 125 -41.63 -31.24 27.59
CA LEU A 125 -42.88 -30.85 26.93
C LEU A 125 -42.80 -29.43 26.38
N ASP A 126 -43.10 -29.26 25.10
CA ASP A 126 -43.13 -27.95 24.43
C ASP A 126 -44.16 -27.00 25.05
N GLY A 127 -43.84 -25.70 24.99
CA GLY A 127 -44.62 -24.64 25.61
C GLY A 127 -44.60 -24.63 27.15
N THR A 128 -43.82 -25.49 27.81
CA THR A 128 -43.74 -25.53 29.29
C THR A 128 -42.38 -25.12 29.85
N GLY A 129 -41.33 -25.10 29.02
CA GLY A 129 -39.96 -24.91 29.49
C GLY A 129 -39.40 -26.10 30.27
N ALA A 130 -40.05 -27.28 30.21
CA ALA A 130 -39.58 -28.46 30.91
C ALA A 130 -38.21 -28.92 30.37
N ALA A 131 -37.29 -29.25 31.27
CA ALA A 131 -35.99 -29.79 30.89
C ALA A 131 -36.11 -31.21 30.31
N GLY A 132 -35.30 -31.50 29.31
CA GLY A 132 -35.10 -32.86 28.81
C GLY A 132 -34.43 -33.72 29.88
N LYS A 133 -34.86 -34.99 29.98
CA LYS A 133 -34.26 -35.93 30.93
C LYS A 133 -32.87 -36.36 30.46
N PRO A 134 -31.94 -36.67 31.37
CA PRO A 134 -30.66 -37.27 31.00
C PRO A 134 -30.86 -38.61 30.28
N GLY A 135 -29.95 -38.92 29.35
CA GLY A 135 -29.84 -40.27 28.78
C GLY A 135 -29.34 -41.30 29.80
N GLY A 136 -29.45 -42.58 29.43
CA GLY A 136 -28.98 -43.70 30.23
C GLY A 136 -27.50 -43.63 30.59
N TYR A 137 -27.09 -44.30 31.66
CA TYR A 137 -25.70 -44.24 32.14
C TYR A 137 -24.65 -44.71 31.12
N LEU A 138 -24.94 -45.73 30.31
CA LEU A 138 -24.00 -46.33 29.35
C LEU A 138 -24.21 -45.85 27.91
N TYR A 139 -25.43 -45.93 27.41
CA TYR A 139 -25.74 -45.59 26.03
C TYR A 139 -27.10 -44.88 25.97
N GLY A 140 -27.14 -43.72 25.34
CA GLY A 140 -28.36 -42.96 25.13
C GLY A 140 -28.10 -41.47 25.00
N ASN A 141 -28.81 -40.86 24.06
CA ASN A 141 -28.84 -39.43 23.88
C ASN A 141 -29.60 -38.77 25.03
N GLY A 142 -29.29 -37.52 25.34
CA GLY A 142 -30.13 -36.73 26.24
C GLY A 142 -31.39 -36.22 25.54
N GLY A 143 -32.49 -36.10 26.28
CA GLY A 143 -33.75 -35.55 25.74
C GLY A 143 -33.63 -34.07 25.40
N LYS A 144 -34.35 -33.60 24.39
CA LYS A 144 -34.44 -32.17 24.06
C LYS A 144 -35.18 -31.42 25.17
N GLY A 145 -34.80 -30.18 25.43
CA GLY A 145 -35.56 -29.29 26.28
C GLY A 145 -36.84 -28.83 25.59
N GLY A 146 -37.95 -28.76 26.32
CA GLY A 146 -39.20 -28.22 25.81
C GLY A 146 -39.13 -26.71 25.64
N SER A 147 -39.73 -26.18 24.57
CA SER A 147 -39.89 -24.74 24.38
C SER A 147 -40.63 -24.06 25.55
N GLY A 148 -40.35 -22.79 25.82
CA GLY A 148 -41.01 -22.01 26.86
C GLY A 148 -42.40 -21.52 26.45
N ALA A 149 -43.33 -21.42 27.41
CA ALA A 149 -44.55 -20.61 27.27
C ALA A 149 -44.20 -19.13 27.00
N PRO A 150 -45.12 -18.29 26.50
CA PRO A 150 -44.83 -16.88 26.27
C PRO A 150 -44.12 -16.18 27.44
N GLY A 151 -42.97 -15.58 27.19
CA GLY A 151 -42.10 -14.92 28.19
C GLY A 151 -41.38 -15.85 29.19
N SER A 152 -41.59 -17.16 29.12
CA SER A 152 -40.95 -18.16 29.97
C SER A 152 -39.73 -18.79 29.30
N ALA A 153 -38.74 -19.18 30.09
CA ALA A 153 -37.52 -19.81 29.59
C ALA A 153 -37.81 -21.17 28.94
N GLY A 154 -37.01 -21.52 27.94
CA GLY A 154 -36.94 -22.86 27.39
C GLY A 154 -36.22 -23.82 28.33
N GLY A 155 -36.58 -25.10 28.28
CA GLY A 155 -35.98 -26.14 29.10
C GLY A 155 -34.56 -26.46 28.68
N ALA A 156 -33.69 -26.80 29.63
CA ALA A 156 -32.37 -27.33 29.31
C ALA A 156 -32.47 -28.69 28.61
N GLY A 157 -31.58 -28.97 27.67
CA GLY A 157 -31.40 -30.29 27.09
C GLY A 157 -30.78 -31.25 28.10
N GLY A 158 -31.20 -32.51 28.06
CA GLY A 158 -30.64 -33.60 28.85
C GLY A 158 -29.20 -33.90 28.46
N SER A 159 -28.35 -34.21 29.43
CA SER A 159 -26.99 -34.71 29.14
C SER A 159 -27.03 -36.21 28.83
N ALA A 160 -26.14 -36.67 27.95
CA ALA A 160 -25.90 -38.09 27.74
C ALA A 160 -25.03 -38.71 28.86
N GLY A 161 -25.00 -40.05 28.94
CA GLY A 161 -24.19 -40.81 29.89
C GLY A 161 -22.74 -41.03 29.43
N LEU A 162 -22.34 -42.29 29.20
CA LEU A 162 -21.01 -42.64 28.71
C LEU A 162 -20.89 -42.46 27.19
N ILE A 163 -21.87 -42.93 26.42
CA ILE A 163 -21.98 -42.79 24.96
C ILE A 163 -23.34 -42.18 24.60
N GLY A 164 -23.34 -41.14 23.78
CA GLY A 164 -24.56 -40.50 23.29
C GLY A 164 -24.41 -39.00 23.14
N HIS A 165 -25.29 -38.39 22.37
CA HIS A 165 -25.31 -36.95 22.13
C HIS A 165 -26.12 -36.22 23.19
N GLY A 166 -25.69 -35.03 23.56
CA GLY A 166 -26.49 -34.16 24.43
C GLY A 166 -27.75 -33.67 23.71
N GLY A 167 -28.86 -33.55 24.45
CA GLY A 167 -30.12 -33.03 23.90
C GLY A 167 -30.02 -31.54 23.60
N ALA A 168 -30.73 -31.06 22.58
CA ALA A 168 -30.82 -29.63 22.30
C ALA A 168 -31.58 -28.89 23.41
N GLY A 169 -31.21 -27.65 23.71
CA GLY A 169 -31.99 -26.79 24.59
C GLY A 169 -33.26 -26.30 23.92
N GLY A 170 -34.34 -26.12 24.70
CA GLY A 170 -35.61 -25.60 24.22
C GLY A 170 -35.53 -24.10 23.92
N ALA A 171 -36.25 -23.62 22.91
CA ALA A 171 -36.35 -22.19 22.64
C ALA A 171 -37.09 -21.47 23.78
N GLY A 172 -36.68 -20.24 24.10
CA GLY A 172 -37.41 -19.38 25.00
C GLY A 172 -38.71 -18.88 24.36
N GLY A 173 -39.76 -18.69 25.17
CA GLY A 173 -41.05 -18.26 24.65
C GLY A 173 -41.08 -16.79 24.28
N ASN A 174 -41.57 -16.47 23.08
CA ASN A 174 -41.82 -15.09 22.65
C ASN A 174 -42.82 -14.39 23.58
N SER A 175 -42.64 -13.09 23.81
CA SER A 175 -43.49 -12.33 24.72
C SER A 175 -44.01 -11.05 24.05
N ALA A 176 -45.32 -10.86 24.09
CA ALA A 176 -45.95 -9.63 23.58
C ALA A 176 -46.14 -8.57 24.68
N THR A 177 -45.91 -8.90 25.96
CA THR A 177 -46.23 -8.03 27.10
C THR A 177 -45.06 -7.81 28.06
N GLY A 178 -43.90 -8.44 27.83
CA GLY A 178 -42.72 -8.34 28.68
C GLY A 178 -41.46 -8.87 27.98
N ALA A 179 -40.42 -9.18 28.76
CA ALA A 179 -39.20 -9.77 28.21
C ALA A 179 -39.46 -11.12 27.55
N GLY A 180 -38.73 -11.43 26.49
CA GLY A 180 -38.72 -12.77 25.91
C GLY A 180 -38.07 -13.78 26.86
N GLY A 181 -38.54 -15.03 26.83
CA GLY A 181 -37.96 -16.09 27.65
C GLY A 181 -36.53 -16.43 27.21
N ALA A 182 -35.64 -16.77 28.15
CA ALA A 182 -34.30 -17.24 27.78
C ALA A 182 -34.35 -18.61 27.09
N GLY A 183 -33.45 -18.87 26.16
CA GLY A 183 -33.24 -20.19 25.57
C GLY A 183 -32.63 -21.16 26.59
N GLY A 184 -33.01 -22.43 26.51
CA GLY A 184 -32.47 -23.49 27.35
C GLY A 184 -31.04 -23.86 26.95
N ALA A 185 -30.20 -24.21 27.92
CA ALA A 185 -28.86 -24.73 27.63
C ALA A 185 -28.92 -26.07 26.89
N GLY A 186 -27.98 -26.32 25.98
CA GLY A 186 -27.78 -27.63 25.38
C GLY A 186 -27.21 -28.63 26.39
N GLY A 187 -27.59 -29.89 26.26
CA GLY A 187 -27.08 -30.97 27.09
C GLY A 187 -25.65 -31.35 26.75
N ASN A 188 -24.89 -31.84 27.73
CA ASN A 188 -23.54 -32.34 27.45
C ASN A 188 -23.57 -33.67 26.68
N GLY A 189 -22.60 -33.86 25.80
CA GLY A 189 -22.34 -35.14 25.15
C GLY A 189 -21.80 -36.19 26.13
N GLY A 190 -21.79 -37.44 25.70
CA GLY A 190 -21.32 -38.58 26.47
C GLY A 190 -19.88 -38.42 26.96
N TRP A 191 -19.55 -39.06 28.08
CA TRP A 191 -18.21 -38.97 28.66
C TRP A 191 -17.11 -39.47 27.72
N LEU A 192 -17.35 -40.57 27.00
CA LEU A 192 -16.39 -41.15 26.06
C LEU A 192 -16.62 -40.65 24.63
N TYR A 193 -17.86 -40.73 24.15
CA TYR A 193 -18.21 -40.34 22.78
C TYR A 193 -19.58 -39.67 22.74
N GLY A 194 -19.62 -38.49 22.14
CA GLY A 194 -20.86 -37.76 21.97
C GLY A 194 -20.64 -36.27 21.80
N ASN A 195 -21.39 -35.70 20.86
CA ASN A 195 -21.44 -34.27 20.66
C ASN A 195 -22.31 -33.62 21.75
N GLY A 196 -21.99 -32.39 22.12
CA GLY A 196 -22.89 -31.57 22.92
C GLY A 196 -24.11 -31.11 22.12
N GLY A 197 -25.24 -30.93 22.80
CA GLY A 197 -26.46 -30.42 22.19
C GLY A 197 -26.37 -28.91 21.93
N ALA A 198 -27.05 -28.41 20.90
CA ALA A 198 -27.16 -26.98 20.66
C ALA A 198 -27.95 -26.28 21.78
N GLY A 199 -27.61 -25.04 22.09
CA GLY A 199 -28.42 -24.20 22.96
C GLY A 199 -29.68 -23.69 22.25
N GLY A 200 -30.75 -23.48 23.01
CA GLY A 200 -32.01 -22.95 22.49
C GLY A 200 -31.90 -21.46 22.19
N ALA A 201 -32.60 -20.98 21.16
CA ALA A 201 -32.71 -19.55 20.90
C ALA A 201 -33.51 -18.85 22.01
N GLY A 202 -33.17 -17.60 22.30
CA GLY A 202 -33.98 -16.76 23.17
C GLY A 202 -35.26 -16.29 22.50
N GLY A 203 -36.33 -16.17 23.26
CA GLY A 203 -37.62 -15.68 22.78
C GLY A 203 -37.58 -14.19 22.46
N ASN A 204 -38.30 -13.77 21.43
CA ASN A 204 -38.36 -12.35 21.06
C ASN A 204 -39.34 -11.60 21.98
N ASN A 205 -39.07 -10.32 22.25
CA ASN A 205 -40.10 -9.39 22.70
C ASN A 205 -40.77 -8.73 21.48
N THR A 206 -42.07 -8.96 21.30
CA THR A 206 -42.84 -8.56 20.11
C THR A 206 -43.88 -7.46 20.37
N GLY A 207 -44.05 -6.95 21.60
CA GLY A 207 -45.19 -6.05 21.87
C GLY A 207 -45.19 -5.18 23.14
N GLY A 208 -44.15 -5.16 23.99
CA GLY A 208 -44.19 -4.42 25.26
C GLY A 208 -42.81 -4.05 25.83
N VAL A 209 -42.74 -3.56 27.07
CA VAL A 209 -41.48 -3.17 27.78
C VAL A 209 -40.67 -4.41 28.18
N GLY A 210 -39.43 -4.53 27.71
CA GLY A 210 -38.50 -5.61 28.10
C GLY A 210 -37.51 -5.96 27.00
N THR A 211 -36.44 -6.67 27.33
CA THR A 211 -35.46 -7.13 26.34
C THR A 211 -35.93 -8.40 25.63
N GLY A 212 -35.25 -8.78 24.55
CA GLY A 212 -35.32 -10.16 24.08
C GLY A 212 -34.79 -11.13 25.14
N GLY A 213 -35.12 -12.41 25.02
CA GLY A 213 -34.59 -13.46 25.87
C GLY A 213 -33.16 -13.83 25.47
N LEU A 214 -32.30 -14.12 26.44
CA LEU A 214 -30.92 -14.55 26.16
C LEU A 214 -30.91 -15.87 25.38
N GLY A 215 -29.90 -16.09 24.55
CA GLY A 215 -29.64 -17.42 24.00
C GLY A 215 -29.25 -18.44 25.07
N GLY A 216 -29.46 -19.72 24.81
CA GLY A 216 -28.98 -20.82 25.64
C GLY A 216 -27.56 -21.24 25.27
N VAL A 217 -26.71 -21.56 26.25
CA VAL A 217 -25.33 -22.02 25.98
C VAL A 217 -25.33 -23.37 25.26
N GLY A 218 -24.37 -23.59 24.35
CA GLY A 218 -24.15 -24.89 23.73
C GLY A 218 -23.59 -25.91 24.71
N GLY A 219 -23.99 -27.17 24.57
CA GLY A 219 -23.51 -28.28 25.39
C GLY A 219 -22.07 -28.66 25.07
N THR A 220 -21.31 -29.10 26.07
CA THR A 220 -19.91 -29.53 25.87
C THR A 220 -19.81 -31.00 25.49
N ALA A 221 -18.85 -31.33 24.62
CA ALA A 221 -18.37 -32.71 24.46
C ALA A 221 -17.22 -32.97 25.45
N ARG A 222 -17.05 -34.23 25.90
CA ARG A 222 -16.12 -34.56 27.00
C ARG A 222 -14.78 -35.10 26.49
N LEU A 223 -14.73 -36.32 25.96
CA LEU A 223 -13.50 -36.91 25.43
C LEU A 223 -13.41 -36.83 23.91
N ILE A 224 -14.42 -37.38 23.21
CA ILE A 224 -14.52 -37.37 21.75
C ILE A 224 -15.90 -36.85 21.35
N GLY A 225 -15.94 -35.84 20.48
CA GLY A 225 -17.17 -35.24 19.98
C GLY A 225 -17.03 -33.72 19.84
N SER A 226 -17.87 -33.12 19.02
CA SER A 226 -17.94 -31.66 18.87
C SER A 226 -18.83 -31.03 19.93
N GLY A 227 -18.49 -29.82 20.35
CA GLY A 227 -19.40 -29.03 21.17
C GLY A 227 -20.62 -28.54 20.38
N GLY A 228 -21.70 -28.26 21.08
CA GLY A 228 -22.93 -27.71 20.49
C GLY A 228 -22.82 -26.20 20.25
N ALA A 229 -23.52 -25.69 19.24
CA ALA A 229 -23.60 -24.24 19.02
C ALA A 229 -24.37 -23.54 20.14
N GLY A 230 -24.02 -22.29 20.43
CA GLY A 230 -24.79 -21.41 21.29
C GLY A 230 -26.07 -20.94 20.61
N GLY A 231 -27.12 -20.72 21.40
CA GLY A 231 -28.39 -20.17 20.93
C GLY A 231 -28.27 -18.67 20.64
N ALA A 232 -29.00 -18.21 19.62
CA ALA A 232 -29.11 -16.78 19.33
C ALA A 232 -29.90 -16.05 20.44
N GLY A 233 -29.58 -14.78 20.66
CA GLY A 233 -30.38 -13.89 21.50
C GLY A 233 -31.68 -13.51 20.80
N GLY A 234 -32.74 -13.33 21.58
CA GLY A 234 -34.03 -12.89 21.08
C GLY A 234 -34.01 -11.42 20.68
N SER A 235 -34.73 -11.08 19.62
CA SER A 235 -34.91 -9.68 19.21
C SER A 235 -35.88 -8.94 20.14
N SER A 236 -35.83 -7.62 20.11
CA SER A 236 -36.73 -6.76 20.89
C SER A 236 -37.24 -5.57 20.07
N VAL A 237 -38.53 -5.26 20.19
CA VAL A 237 -39.14 -4.11 19.52
C VAL A 237 -39.14 -2.82 20.35
N SER A 238 -38.83 -2.88 21.65
CA SER A 238 -38.95 -1.72 22.56
C SER A 238 -37.75 -1.44 23.47
N ALA A 239 -36.85 -2.41 23.64
CA ALA A 239 -35.64 -2.32 24.47
C ALA A 239 -34.49 -3.07 23.78
N ASP A 240 -33.41 -3.35 24.50
CA ASP A 240 -32.23 -4.01 23.93
C ASP A 240 -32.55 -5.42 23.42
N GLY A 241 -31.90 -5.78 22.31
CA GLY A 241 -31.82 -7.15 21.84
C GLY A 241 -30.96 -7.97 22.79
N ALA A 242 -31.27 -9.25 22.92
CA ALA A 242 -30.60 -10.09 23.90
C ALA A 242 -29.24 -10.60 23.40
N ILE A 243 -28.35 -10.92 24.32
CA ILE A 243 -27.04 -11.49 23.99
C ILE A 243 -27.20 -12.92 23.48
N GLY A 244 -26.45 -13.26 22.42
CA GLY A 244 -26.26 -14.62 21.94
C GLY A 244 -25.34 -15.40 22.87
N ALA A 245 -25.59 -16.70 23.03
CA ALA A 245 -24.86 -17.50 24.01
C ALA A 245 -23.59 -18.14 23.43
N ALA A 246 -22.66 -18.49 24.30
CA ALA A 246 -21.44 -19.18 23.89
C ALA A 246 -21.72 -20.59 23.35
N GLY A 247 -20.87 -21.04 22.43
CA GLY A 247 -20.83 -22.45 22.04
C GLY A 247 -20.27 -23.34 23.15
N GLY A 248 -20.44 -24.66 23.00
CA GLY A 248 -19.88 -25.66 23.89
C GLY A 248 -18.49 -26.12 23.46
N GLY A 249 -17.63 -26.49 24.41
CA GLY A 249 -16.29 -27.00 24.12
C GLY A 249 -16.30 -28.32 23.35
N GLY A 250 -15.32 -28.49 22.45
CA GLY A 250 -15.03 -29.79 21.84
C GLY A 250 -14.44 -30.78 22.85
N GLY A 251 -14.54 -32.08 22.54
CA GLY A 251 -14.00 -33.13 23.39
C GLY A 251 -12.48 -33.04 23.52
N LEU A 252 -11.94 -33.36 24.69
CA LEU A 252 -10.53 -33.15 25.05
C LEU A 252 -9.53 -33.70 24.02
N LEU A 253 -9.81 -34.86 23.41
CA LEU A 253 -8.90 -35.48 22.43
C LEU A 253 -9.24 -35.07 21.00
N TYR A 254 -10.50 -35.21 20.60
CA TYR A 254 -10.94 -34.93 19.24
C TYR A 254 -12.32 -34.31 19.26
N GLY A 255 -12.45 -33.12 18.67
CA GLY A 255 -13.70 -32.40 18.70
C GLY A 255 -13.56 -30.94 18.32
N ASN A 256 -14.45 -30.49 17.44
CA ASN A 256 -14.56 -29.07 17.14
C ASN A 256 -15.26 -28.33 18.28
N GLY A 257 -14.88 -27.08 18.51
CA GLY A 257 -15.63 -26.18 19.38
C GLY A 257 -16.93 -25.75 18.71
N GLY A 258 -17.99 -25.56 19.50
CA GLY A 258 -19.25 -25.00 19.03
C GLY A 258 -19.13 -23.50 18.73
N ALA A 259 -19.83 -23.04 17.68
CA ALA A 259 -19.94 -21.61 17.39
C ALA A 259 -20.77 -20.88 18.45
N GLY A 260 -20.48 -19.60 18.67
CA GLY A 260 -21.33 -18.73 19.46
C GLY A 260 -22.62 -18.37 18.72
N GLY A 261 -23.69 -18.11 19.46
CA GLY A 261 -24.96 -17.64 18.92
C GLY A 261 -24.91 -16.16 18.59
N ALA A 262 -25.65 -15.72 17.56
CA ALA A 262 -25.76 -14.31 17.23
C ALA A 262 -26.51 -13.52 18.32
N GLY A 263 -26.20 -12.24 18.47
CA GLY A 263 -26.99 -11.31 19.27
C GLY A 263 -28.35 -11.03 18.62
N GLY A 264 -29.35 -10.74 19.45
CA GLY A 264 -30.68 -10.35 18.98
C GLY A 264 -30.69 -8.89 18.53
N SER A 265 -31.38 -8.58 17.43
CA SER A 265 -31.56 -7.19 17.00
C SER A 265 -32.55 -6.42 17.88
N ALA A 266 -32.38 -5.10 17.97
CA ALA A 266 -33.33 -4.19 18.57
C ALA A 266 -33.95 -3.29 17.49
N THR A 267 -35.26 -3.42 17.26
CA THR A 267 -35.99 -2.62 16.24
C THR A 267 -36.59 -1.32 16.81
N GLY A 268 -36.40 -1.05 18.10
CA GLY A 268 -36.83 0.17 18.82
C GLY A 268 -35.67 1.05 19.28
N ASN A 269 -35.80 1.67 20.45
CA ASN A 269 -34.76 2.56 21.02
C ASN A 269 -33.58 1.83 21.69
N GLY A 270 -33.67 0.51 21.87
CA GLY A 270 -32.62 -0.28 22.52
C GLY A 270 -31.47 -0.66 21.58
N ALA A 271 -30.34 -1.05 22.15
CA ALA A 271 -29.16 -1.54 21.45
C ALA A 271 -29.33 -3.00 20.99
N GLY A 272 -28.66 -3.37 19.90
CA GLY A 272 -28.53 -4.77 19.52
C GLY A 272 -27.73 -5.57 20.55
N GLY A 273 -28.07 -6.85 20.71
CA GLY A 273 -27.40 -7.74 21.65
C GLY A 273 -26.01 -8.14 21.16
N ALA A 274 -25.07 -8.40 22.06
CA ALA A 274 -23.77 -8.93 21.68
C ALA A 274 -23.87 -10.37 21.15
N GLY A 275 -22.96 -10.74 20.25
CA GLY A 275 -22.76 -12.12 19.82
C GLY A 275 -22.06 -12.96 20.89
N GLY A 276 -22.37 -14.24 20.91
CA GLY A 276 -21.78 -15.22 21.83
C GLY A 276 -20.37 -15.63 21.41
N ALA A 277 -19.53 -16.00 22.38
CA ALA A 277 -18.20 -16.51 22.08
C ALA A 277 -18.25 -17.91 21.43
N GLY A 278 -17.38 -18.13 20.46
CA GLY A 278 -17.04 -19.47 19.97
C GLY A 278 -16.24 -20.24 21.03
N ALA A 279 -16.40 -21.55 21.05
CA ALA A 279 -15.76 -22.40 22.03
C ALA A 279 -14.44 -22.98 21.54
N ASN A 280 -13.58 -23.35 22.49
CA ASN A 280 -12.33 -24.01 22.19
C ASN A 280 -12.55 -25.41 21.59
N ALA A 281 -11.64 -25.80 20.70
CA ALA A 281 -11.54 -27.18 20.24
C ALA A 281 -10.86 -28.08 21.28
N GLY A 282 -10.93 -29.39 21.04
CA GLY A 282 -10.07 -30.38 21.69
C GLY A 282 -8.61 -30.28 21.27
N LEU A 283 -7.82 -31.30 21.64
CA LEU A 283 -6.44 -31.44 21.17
C LEU A 283 -6.37 -31.43 19.63
N PHE A 284 -7.24 -32.20 18.98
CA PHE A 284 -7.46 -32.20 17.53
C PHE A 284 -8.85 -31.65 17.20
N GLY A 285 -8.90 -30.65 16.34
CA GLY A 285 -10.16 -30.07 15.87
C GLY A 285 -10.06 -28.58 15.65
N ASN A 286 -11.10 -28.04 15.02
CA ASN A 286 -11.22 -26.61 14.75
C ASN A 286 -12.06 -25.95 15.83
N ALA A 287 -11.67 -24.75 16.23
CA ALA A 287 -12.41 -24.03 17.25
C ALA A 287 -13.65 -23.34 16.67
N GLY A 288 -14.60 -23.02 17.54
CA GLY A 288 -15.85 -22.39 17.15
C GLY A 288 -15.67 -20.92 16.79
N PHE A 289 -16.43 -20.45 15.81
CA PHE A 289 -16.52 -19.03 15.47
C PHE A 289 -17.29 -18.25 16.54
N GLY A 290 -16.94 -16.98 16.73
CA GLY A 290 -17.78 -16.04 17.46
C GLY A 290 -19.08 -15.76 16.71
N GLY A 291 -20.17 -15.52 17.46
CA GLY A 291 -21.44 -15.09 16.90
C GLY A 291 -21.42 -13.61 16.55
N ASP A 292 -22.19 -13.21 15.55
CA ASP A 292 -22.30 -11.80 15.17
C ASP A 292 -23.12 -11.01 16.20
N GLY A 293 -22.84 -9.71 16.33
CA GLY A 293 -23.67 -8.79 17.11
C GLY A 293 -25.00 -8.52 16.41
N GLY A 294 -26.05 -8.29 17.19
CA GLY A 294 -27.36 -7.89 16.67
C GLY A 294 -27.39 -6.41 16.29
N ASP A 295 -28.26 -6.03 15.37
CA ASP A 295 -28.38 -4.64 14.92
C ASP A 295 -29.17 -3.78 15.91
N GLY A 296 -28.81 -2.50 16.01
CA GLY A 296 -29.63 -1.46 16.64
C GLY A 296 -30.26 -0.57 15.58
N THR A 297 -31.56 -0.25 15.68
CA THR A 297 -32.22 0.60 14.68
C THR A 297 -32.27 2.07 15.08
N LEU A 298 -33.19 2.52 15.94
CA LEU A 298 -33.57 3.94 16.03
C LEU A 298 -32.57 4.82 16.83
N LEU A 299 -32.35 4.48 18.10
CA LEU A 299 -31.35 5.15 18.97
C LEU A 299 -30.26 4.18 19.44
N GLY A 300 -30.45 2.88 19.21
CA GLY A 300 -29.61 1.82 19.72
C GLY A 300 -28.30 1.68 18.98
N ALA A 301 -27.24 1.39 19.72
CA ALA A 301 -26.00 0.92 19.15
C ALA A 301 -26.15 -0.51 18.60
N GLY A 302 -25.31 -0.87 17.63
CA GLY A 302 -25.13 -2.26 17.23
C GLY A 302 -24.42 -3.06 18.32
N GLY A 303 -24.75 -4.34 18.44
CA GLY A 303 -24.13 -5.25 19.40
C GLY A 303 -22.70 -5.61 18.99
N ALA A 304 -21.82 -5.86 19.95
CA ALA A 304 -20.46 -6.34 19.63
C ALA A 304 -20.49 -7.79 19.12
N GLY A 305 -19.58 -8.13 18.21
CA GLY A 305 -19.34 -9.51 17.79
C GLY A 305 -18.65 -10.33 18.88
N GLY A 306 -18.97 -11.62 18.92
CA GLY A 306 -18.37 -12.58 19.85
C GLY A 306 -16.94 -12.95 19.48
N SER A 307 -16.12 -13.32 20.47
CA SER A 307 -14.77 -13.82 20.22
C SER A 307 -14.79 -15.22 19.60
N GLY A 308 -13.79 -15.54 18.77
CA GLY A 308 -13.55 -16.89 18.29
C GLY A 308 -12.87 -17.78 19.34
N GLY A 309 -13.05 -19.09 19.23
CA GLY A 309 -12.47 -20.08 20.13
C GLY A 309 -11.01 -20.42 19.80
N ASN A 310 -10.29 -20.96 20.77
CA ASN A 310 -8.88 -21.38 20.62
C ASN A 310 -8.75 -22.83 20.13
N ALA A 311 -7.69 -23.12 19.39
CA ALA A 311 -7.32 -24.47 18.93
C ALA A 311 -5.90 -24.86 19.41
N VAL A 312 -5.66 -26.16 19.59
CA VAL A 312 -4.32 -26.69 19.94
C VAL A 312 -3.60 -27.22 18.70
N LEU A 313 -4.19 -28.23 18.03
CA LEU A 313 -3.79 -28.70 16.70
C LEU A 313 -4.99 -28.55 15.75
N GLY A 314 -5.07 -27.42 15.07
CA GLY A 314 -6.19 -27.10 14.19
C GLY A 314 -6.33 -25.61 13.92
N ILE A 315 -7.45 -25.22 13.34
CA ILE A 315 -7.72 -23.83 13.00
C ILE A 315 -8.50 -23.18 14.15
N ALA A 316 -8.03 -22.03 14.63
CA ALA A 316 -8.75 -21.27 15.64
C ALA A 316 -9.93 -20.51 15.02
N GLY A 317 -10.94 -20.21 15.82
CA GLY A 317 -12.17 -19.59 15.36
C GLY A 317 -11.97 -18.11 15.07
N SER A 318 -12.54 -17.60 13.99
CA SER A 318 -12.68 -16.16 13.79
C SER A 318 -13.66 -15.53 14.78
N GLY A 319 -13.48 -14.26 15.08
CA GLY A 319 -14.48 -13.45 15.77
C GLY A 319 -15.70 -13.16 14.89
N GLY A 320 -16.83 -12.89 15.51
CA GLY A 320 -18.06 -12.46 14.83
C GLY A 320 -18.03 -10.98 14.45
N ALA A 321 -18.80 -10.58 13.45
CA ALA A 321 -18.96 -9.17 13.10
C ALA A 321 -19.73 -8.41 14.20
N GLY A 322 -19.48 -7.11 14.33
CA GLY A 322 -20.35 -6.25 15.10
C GLY A 322 -21.64 -5.94 14.33
N GLY A 323 -22.74 -5.73 15.05
CA GLY A 323 -24.03 -5.38 14.47
C GLY A 323 -24.06 -3.92 14.00
N ASP A 324 -24.93 -3.64 13.05
CA ASP A 324 -25.08 -2.30 12.48
C ASP A 324 -25.93 -1.39 13.38
N ALA A 325 -25.78 -0.08 13.22
CA ALA A 325 -26.61 0.93 13.87
C ALA A 325 -27.29 1.83 12.84
N ALA A 326 -28.57 1.60 12.56
CA ALA A 326 -29.30 2.33 11.50
C ALA A 326 -29.70 3.78 11.89
N GLY A 327 -29.49 4.18 13.15
CA GLY A 327 -29.94 5.43 13.73
C GLY A 327 -28.82 6.20 14.43
N THR A 328 -29.07 6.81 15.59
CA THR A 328 -28.06 7.63 16.29
C THR A 328 -27.06 6.83 17.12
N GLY A 329 -27.17 5.51 17.15
CA GLY A 329 -26.27 4.64 17.91
C GLY A 329 -24.95 4.39 17.18
N ALA A 330 -23.94 3.95 17.94
CA ALA A 330 -22.67 3.52 17.39
C ALA A 330 -22.75 2.12 16.79
N GLY A 331 -21.96 1.85 15.75
CA GLY A 331 -21.83 0.49 15.21
C GLY A 331 -21.15 -0.43 16.22
N GLY A 332 -21.51 -1.72 16.21
CA GLY A 332 -20.94 -2.71 17.12
C GLY A 332 -19.48 -3.03 16.79
N ALA A 333 -18.63 -3.23 17.79
CA ALA A 333 -17.26 -3.67 17.52
C ALA A 333 -17.21 -5.12 17.01
N GLY A 334 -16.28 -5.44 16.12
CA GLY A 334 -16.00 -6.81 15.70
C GLY A 334 -15.33 -7.62 16.80
N GLY A 335 -15.62 -8.92 16.83
CA GLY A 335 -15.08 -9.87 17.79
C GLY A 335 -13.61 -10.22 17.52
N ILE A 336 -12.86 -10.55 18.56
CA ILE A 336 -11.47 -11.00 18.42
C ILE A 336 -11.38 -12.43 17.86
N GLY A 337 -10.39 -12.70 17.03
CA GLY A 337 -10.05 -14.05 16.60
C GLY A 337 -9.42 -14.89 17.72
N GLY A 338 -9.64 -16.20 17.69
CA GLY A 338 -9.09 -17.15 18.66
C GLY A 338 -7.64 -17.53 18.36
N ASN A 339 -6.92 -18.01 19.37
CA ASN A 339 -5.50 -18.37 19.24
C ASN A 339 -5.30 -19.85 18.84
N ALA A 340 -4.25 -20.13 18.08
CA ALA A 340 -3.73 -21.46 17.82
C ALA A 340 -2.45 -21.71 18.65
N TRP A 341 -2.38 -22.81 19.40
CA TRP A 341 -1.25 -23.06 20.30
C TRP A 341 -0.07 -23.79 19.63
N LEU A 342 -0.23 -25.06 19.26
CA LEU A 342 0.92 -25.88 18.81
C LEU A 342 1.12 -25.77 17.29
N VAL A 343 0.14 -26.25 16.51
CA VAL A 343 0.16 -26.17 15.06
C VAL A 343 -1.20 -25.70 14.59
N GLY A 344 -1.27 -24.56 13.92
CA GLY A 344 -2.56 -24.05 13.51
C GLY A 344 -2.56 -22.61 13.03
N LEU A 345 -3.69 -22.22 12.45
CA LEU A 345 -3.92 -20.85 12.01
C LEU A 345 -4.65 -20.10 13.12
N GLY A 346 -4.16 -18.91 13.45
CA GLY A 346 -4.88 -17.97 14.29
C GLY A 346 -6.18 -17.51 13.61
N GLY A 347 -7.23 -17.31 14.39
CA GLY A 347 -8.53 -16.89 13.89
C GLY A 347 -8.53 -15.44 13.42
N HIS A 348 -9.30 -15.11 12.40
CA HIS A 348 -9.46 -13.73 11.96
C HIS A 348 -10.29 -12.90 12.94
N GLY A 349 -10.01 -11.60 13.04
CA GLY A 349 -10.90 -10.67 13.72
C GLY A 349 -12.16 -10.40 12.91
N GLY A 350 -13.28 -10.16 13.59
CA GLY A 350 -14.56 -9.81 12.97
C GLY A 350 -14.59 -8.35 12.51
N ALA A 351 -15.41 -8.05 11.50
CA ALA A 351 -15.60 -6.66 11.05
C ALA A 351 -16.38 -5.85 12.10
N GLY A 352 -16.13 -4.55 12.17
CA GLY A 352 -16.96 -3.62 12.92
C GLY A 352 -18.24 -3.28 12.14
N GLY A 353 -19.33 -3.07 12.88
CA GLY A 353 -20.62 -2.68 12.33
C GLY A 353 -20.66 -1.23 11.88
N THR A 354 -21.51 -0.96 10.90
CA THR A 354 -21.74 0.38 10.35
C THR A 354 -22.61 1.23 11.26
N SER A 355 -22.60 2.55 11.04
CA SER A 355 -23.45 3.48 11.79
C SER A 355 -24.00 4.62 10.93
N ALA A 356 -25.27 4.99 11.17
CA ALA A 356 -25.88 6.10 10.47
C ALA A 356 -25.59 7.46 11.14
N GLY A 357 -25.63 7.53 12.47
CA GLY A 357 -25.65 8.79 13.23
C GLY A 357 -24.59 8.96 14.32
N ALA A 358 -23.77 7.95 14.60
CA ALA A 358 -22.62 8.05 15.50
C ALA A 358 -21.39 7.33 14.93
N ASP A 359 -20.42 7.00 15.76
CA ASP A 359 -19.19 6.33 15.32
C ASP A 359 -19.45 4.88 14.92
N ALA A 360 -18.78 4.42 13.87
CA ALA A 360 -18.89 3.04 13.46
C ALA A 360 -17.99 2.14 14.31
N GLY A 361 -18.31 0.86 14.31
CA GLY A 361 -17.62 -0.15 15.11
C GLY A 361 -16.20 -0.38 14.63
N ALA A 362 -15.28 -0.57 15.56
CA ALA A 362 -13.92 -1.01 15.23
C ALA A 362 -13.92 -2.48 14.80
N GLY A 363 -13.00 -2.86 13.91
CA GLY A 363 -12.72 -4.25 13.59
C GLY A 363 -12.00 -4.96 14.74
N GLY A 364 -12.28 -6.24 14.92
CA GLY A 364 -11.65 -7.09 15.92
C GLY A 364 -10.21 -7.44 15.54
N SER A 365 -9.36 -7.68 16.53
CA SER A 365 -8.01 -8.18 16.29
C SER A 365 -8.02 -9.65 15.83
N GLY A 366 -7.05 -10.06 15.03
CA GLY A 366 -6.78 -11.47 14.78
C GLY A 366 -6.28 -12.20 16.04
N GLY A 367 -6.28 -13.53 16.01
CA GLY A 367 -5.72 -14.39 17.04
C GLY A 367 -4.33 -14.90 16.67
N ALA A 368 -3.47 -15.13 17.67
CA ALA A 368 -2.07 -15.50 17.44
C ALA A 368 -1.89 -17.01 17.17
N ALA A 369 -0.79 -17.37 16.51
CA ALA A 369 -0.26 -18.73 16.50
C ALA A 369 0.96 -18.80 17.44
N ALA A 370 1.07 -19.84 18.30
CA ALA A 370 2.15 -19.87 19.30
C ALA A 370 3.45 -20.54 18.81
N LEU A 371 3.41 -21.77 18.27
CA LEU A 371 4.63 -22.47 17.81
C LEU A 371 4.78 -22.52 16.29
N ILE A 372 3.82 -23.13 15.57
CA ILE A 372 3.81 -23.20 14.10
C ILE A 372 2.46 -22.74 13.56
N GLY A 373 2.50 -21.82 12.61
CA GLY A 373 1.36 -21.39 11.81
C GLY A 373 1.20 -19.88 11.74
N TYR A 374 0.21 -19.45 10.98
CA TYR A 374 0.03 -18.04 10.65
C TYR A 374 -0.81 -17.31 11.70
N GLY A 375 -0.46 -16.06 11.97
CA GLY A 375 -1.29 -15.17 12.77
C GLY A 375 -2.57 -14.81 12.02
N GLY A 376 -3.67 -14.65 12.74
CA GLY A 376 -4.94 -14.24 12.17
C GLY A 376 -4.91 -12.77 11.72
N ASN A 377 -5.55 -12.48 10.59
CA ASN A 377 -5.75 -11.10 10.13
C ASN A 377 -6.72 -10.34 11.04
N GLY A 378 -6.54 -9.02 11.16
CA GLY A 378 -7.50 -8.14 11.79
C GLY A 378 -8.74 -7.90 10.93
N GLY A 379 -9.88 -7.64 11.57
CA GLY A 379 -11.13 -7.31 10.89
C GLY A 379 -11.18 -5.86 10.42
N ALA A 380 -11.97 -5.58 9.39
CA ALA A 380 -12.16 -4.20 8.92
C ALA A 380 -12.98 -3.38 9.92
N GLY A 381 -12.74 -2.07 9.99
CA GLY A 381 -13.62 -1.14 10.71
C GLY A 381 -14.90 -0.85 9.92
N GLY A 382 -15.99 -0.57 10.61
CA GLY A 382 -17.28 -0.23 10.01
C GLY A 382 -17.31 1.19 9.46
N SER A 383 -18.17 1.45 8.48
CA SER A 383 -18.35 2.78 7.90
C SER A 383 -19.44 3.58 8.64
N SER A 384 -19.27 4.90 8.72
CA SER A 384 -20.23 5.81 9.36
C SER A 384 -20.70 6.92 8.42
N SER A 385 -21.99 7.27 8.43
CA SER A 385 -22.51 8.46 7.74
C SER A 385 -22.68 9.70 8.63
N GLY A 386 -22.49 9.59 9.94
CA GLY A 386 -22.73 10.68 10.90
C GLY A 386 -21.58 10.98 11.86
N GLY A 387 -20.67 10.03 12.05
CA GLY A 387 -19.56 10.08 12.99
C GLY A 387 -18.27 9.51 12.41
N PHE A 388 -17.34 9.10 13.25
CA PHE A 388 -16.06 8.54 12.83
C PHE A 388 -16.25 7.16 12.17
N GLY A 389 -15.49 6.90 11.10
CA GLY A 389 -15.33 5.54 10.60
C GLY A 389 -14.57 4.68 11.60
N GLY A 390 -14.94 3.41 11.72
CA GLY A 390 -14.34 2.49 12.68
C GLY A 390 -12.88 2.17 12.35
N ALA A 391 -12.03 2.02 13.37
CA ALA A 391 -10.65 1.58 13.14
C ALA A 391 -10.60 0.11 12.67
N GLY A 392 -9.65 -0.22 11.81
CA GLY A 392 -9.33 -1.60 11.47
C GLY A 392 -8.64 -2.33 12.62
N GLY A 393 -8.95 -3.61 12.77
CA GLY A 393 -8.36 -4.46 13.79
C GLY A 393 -6.91 -4.83 13.49
N ALA A 394 -6.10 -5.06 14.52
CA ALA A 394 -4.72 -5.49 14.34
C ALA A 394 -4.65 -6.96 13.87
N GLY A 395 -3.70 -7.26 12.98
CA GLY A 395 -3.25 -8.61 12.72
C GLY A 395 -2.45 -9.17 13.89
N ALA A 396 -2.45 -10.49 14.05
CA ALA A 396 -1.79 -11.16 15.16
C ALA A 396 -0.45 -11.79 14.79
N ALA A 397 0.37 -12.11 15.79
CA ALA A 397 1.66 -12.74 15.56
C ALA A 397 1.55 -14.15 14.98
N GLY A 398 2.47 -14.48 14.09
CA GLY A 398 2.71 -15.84 13.62
C GLY A 398 3.46 -16.69 14.65
N GLY A 399 3.53 -17.99 14.40
CA GLY A 399 4.21 -18.96 15.26
C GLY A 399 5.68 -18.65 15.51
N LEU A 400 6.16 -19.02 16.70
CA LEU A 400 7.55 -18.80 17.13
C LEU A 400 8.59 -19.37 16.15
N LEU A 401 8.34 -20.55 15.58
CA LEU A 401 9.28 -21.26 14.72
C LEU A 401 9.04 -20.95 13.23
N ILE A 402 7.81 -21.14 12.78
CA ILE A 402 7.39 -20.94 11.39
C ILE A 402 6.02 -20.29 11.41
N GLY A 403 5.90 -19.15 10.75
CA GLY A 403 4.63 -18.44 10.63
C GLY A 403 4.81 -16.97 10.30
N SER A 404 4.12 -16.50 9.27
CA SER A 404 3.94 -15.06 9.06
C SER A 404 2.90 -14.50 10.03
N GLY A 405 3.06 -13.22 10.37
CA GLY A 405 2.02 -12.52 11.09
C GLY A 405 0.83 -12.18 10.18
N GLY A 406 -0.33 -11.97 10.81
CA GLY A 406 -1.56 -11.61 10.11
C GLY A 406 -1.53 -10.17 9.64
N VAL A 407 -2.27 -9.87 8.57
CA VAL A 407 -2.41 -8.49 8.09
C VAL A 407 -3.35 -7.68 8.98
N GLY A 408 -3.11 -6.38 9.11
CA GLY A 408 -4.03 -5.45 9.75
C GLY A 408 -5.28 -5.24 8.89
N GLY A 409 -6.43 -5.05 9.54
CA GLY A 409 -7.69 -4.74 8.89
C GLY A 409 -7.73 -3.30 8.39
N ASN A 410 -8.46 -3.03 7.32
CA ASN A 410 -8.66 -1.67 6.83
C ASN A 410 -9.54 -0.86 7.79
N GLY A 411 -9.33 0.45 7.87
CA GLY A 411 -10.28 1.35 8.52
C GLY A 411 -11.61 1.41 7.76
N GLY A 412 -12.66 1.88 8.44
CA GLY A 412 -13.98 2.11 7.86
C GLY A 412 -14.18 3.58 7.45
N ALA A 413 -14.99 3.82 6.43
CA ALA A 413 -15.13 5.15 5.83
C ALA A 413 -15.98 6.09 6.68
N ASN A 414 -15.72 7.40 6.57
CA ASN A 414 -16.66 8.44 6.95
C ASN A 414 -17.35 8.98 5.68
N LEU A 415 -18.66 8.78 5.60
CA LEU A 415 -19.55 9.09 4.47
C LEU A 415 -20.35 10.38 4.69
N GLY A 416 -20.23 11.03 5.86
CA GLY A 416 -20.90 12.28 6.21
C GLY A 416 -20.72 12.68 7.67
N GLY A 417 -21.33 13.79 8.09
CA GLY A 417 -21.29 14.27 9.49
C GLY A 417 -20.09 15.16 9.80
N SER A 418 -19.43 14.93 10.94
CA SER A 418 -18.23 15.68 11.38
C SER A 418 -17.03 14.76 11.73
N GLY A 419 -17.12 13.48 11.38
CA GLY A 419 -16.13 12.46 11.71
C GLY A 419 -14.99 12.33 10.69
N ALA A 420 -13.93 11.65 11.11
CA ALA A 420 -12.80 11.24 10.29
C ALA A 420 -12.96 9.80 9.78
N GLY A 421 -12.20 9.45 8.74
CA GLY A 421 -12.06 8.07 8.30
C GLY A 421 -11.32 7.23 9.34
N GLY A 422 -11.68 5.96 9.46
CA GLY A 422 -11.06 5.03 10.38
C GLY A 422 -9.59 4.76 10.03
N ALA A 423 -8.74 4.63 11.04
CA ALA A 423 -7.35 4.21 10.84
C ALA A 423 -7.29 2.72 10.46
N GLY A 424 -6.29 2.33 9.66
CA GLY A 424 -5.97 0.94 9.40
C GLY A 424 -5.28 0.28 10.59
N GLY A 425 -5.53 -1.02 10.78
CA GLY A 425 -4.92 -1.83 11.83
C GLY A 425 -3.46 -2.15 11.54
N ALA A 426 -2.66 -2.34 12.58
CA ALA A 426 -1.28 -2.79 12.43
C ALA A 426 -1.22 -4.27 11.98
N GLY A 427 -0.18 -4.65 11.24
CA GLY A 427 0.14 -6.05 10.97
C GLY A 427 0.71 -6.77 12.20
N GLY A 428 0.74 -8.09 12.15
CA GLY A 428 1.33 -8.94 13.19
C GLY A 428 2.78 -9.33 12.92
N ASN A 429 3.58 -9.52 13.96
CA ASN A 429 4.99 -9.91 13.81
C ASN A 429 5.15 -11.39 13.41
N ALA A 430 6.21 -11.70 12.68
CA ALA A 430 6.80 -13.04 12.63
C ALA A 430 7.97 -13.16 13.63
N TRP A 431 8.32 -14.39 14.00
CA TRP A 431 9.33 -14.66 15.03
C TRP A 431 10.64 -15.24 14.49
N LEU A 432 10.73 -16.54 14.18
CA LEU A 432 11.98 -17.12 13.67
C LEU A 432 12.01 -17.13 12.14
N LEU A 433 11.03 -17.79 11.51
CA LEU A 433 10.85 -17.89 10.07
C LEU A 433 9.46 -17.38 9.69
N GLY A 434 9.41 -16.38 8.81
CA GLY A 434 8.16 -15.89 8.25
C GLY A 434 8.14 -14.40 7.98
N GLU A 435 7.11 -13.98 7.29
CA GLU A 435 6.91 -12.59 6.88
C GLU A 435 6.17 -11.79 7.96
N GLY A 436 6.54 -10.53 8.15
CA GLY A 436 5.73 -9.61 8.94
C GLY A 436 4.42 -9.31 8.23
N GLY A 437 3.32 -9.23 8.97
CA GLY A 437 2.03 -8.82 8.42
C GLY A 437 2.05 -7.38 7.93
N SER A 438 1.39 -7.11 6.80
CA SER A 438 1.19 -5.73 6.33
C SER A 438 0.18 -4.98 7.21
N GLY A 439 0.35 -3.67 7.33
CA GLY A 439 -0.68 -2.82 7.93
C GLY A 439 -1.88 -2.64 7.00
N GLY A 440 -3.06 -2.45 7.59
CA GLY A 440 -4.29 -2.14 6.84
C GLY A 440 -4.32 -0.70 6.38
N SER A 441 -5.05 -0.40 5.31
CA SER A 441 -5.20 0.97 4.82
C SER A 441 -6.14 1.78 5.72
N GLY A 442 -5.83 3.05 5.92
CA GLY A 442 -6.76 4.02 6.48
C GLY A 442 -7.86 4.36 5.48
N ALA A 443 -9.05 4.71 5.97
CA ALA A 443 -10.21 4.95 5.13
C ALA A 443 -10.44 6.42 4.82
N GLY A 444 -11.18 6.66 3.75
CA GLY A 444 -11.53 8.01 3.33
C GLY A 444 -12.53 8.71 4.25
N SER A 445 -12.59 10.04 4.16
CA SER A 445 -13.59 10.86 4.82
C SER A 445 -14.12 11.94 3.88
N VAL A 446 -15.44 12.13 3.84
CA VAL A 446 -16.03 13.25 3.09
C VAL A 446 -16.23 14.50 3.94
N SER A 447 -16.22 14.37 5.27
CA SER A 447 -16.52 15.47 6.21
C SER A 447 -15.44 15.79 7.24
N GLY A 448 -14.30 15.12 7.19
CA GLY A 448 -13.21 15.25 8.16
C GLY A 448 -11.87 14.82 7.59
N VAL A 449 -10.96 14.37 8.47
CA VAL A 449 -9.62 13.94 8.05
C VAL A 449 -9.64 12.49 7.55
N GLY A 450 -8.75 12.17 6.61
CA GLY A 450 -8.55 10.79 6.17
C GLY A 450 -7.91 9.94 7.28
N GLY A 451 -8.29 8.67 7.37
CA GLY A 451 -7.74 7.75 8.36
C GLY A 451 -6.27 7.41 8.08
N ALA A 452 -5.44 7.25 9.12
CA ALA A 452 -4.04 6.86 8.92
C ALA A 452 -3.91 5.38 8.50
N GLY A 453 -2.91 5.06 7.69
CA GLY A 453 -2.54 3.68 7.39
C GLY A 453 -1.90 2.99 8.59
N GLY A 454 -2.18 1.70 8.76
CA GLY A 454 -1.63 0.87 9.81
C GLY A 454 -0.15 0.53 9.58
N ALA A 455 0.60 0.33 10.65
CA ALA A 455 2.00 -0.08 10.55
C ALA A 455 2.12 -1.53 10.06
N GLY A 456 3.07 -1.79 9.17
CA GLY A 456 3.57 -3.13 8.89
C GLY A 456 4.43 -3.65 10.03
N ALA A 457 4.50 -4.97 10.17
CA ALA A 457 5.17 -5.63 11.29
C ALA A 457 6.51 -6.26 10.89
N ASN A 458 7.33 -6.59 11.88
CA ASN A 458 8.66 -7.14 11.62
C ASN A 458 8.57 -8.58 11.09
N GLY A 459 9.48 -8.91 10.16
CA GLY A 459 9.71 -10.27 9.69
C GLY A 459 10.49 -11.10 10.70
N GLY A 460 10.61 -12.41 10.42
CA GLY A 460 11.34 -13.36 11.24
C GLY A 460 12.81 -12.95 11.47
N VAL A 461 13.31 -13.30 12.66
CA VAL A 461 14.67 -13.02 13.14
C VAL A 461 15.72 -13.70 12.26
N LEU A 462 15.46 -14.94 11.83
CA LEU A 462 16.38 -15.70 10.96
C LEU A 462 16.11 -15.37 9.50
N ILE A 463 14.92 -15.69 9.00
CA ILE A 463 14.50 -15.40 7.62
C ILE A 463 13.12 -14.79 7.66
N GLY A 464 12.98 -13.62 7.04
CA GLY A 464 11.69 -12.96 6.89
C GLY A 464 11.85 -11.55 6.34
N THR A 465 10.87 -11.13 5.56
CA THR A 465 10.71 -9.74 5.15
C THR A 465 9.76 -9.02 6.10
N GLY A 466 10.00 -7.73 6.27
CA GLY A 466 9.08 -6.87 7.01
C GLY A 466 7.80 -6.61 6.23
N GLY A 467 6.68 -6.50 6.93
CA GLY A 467 5.39 -6.17 6.34
C GLY A 467 5.36 -4.73 5.82
N SER A 468 4.64 -4.50 4.72
CA SER A 468 4.41 -3.15 4.22
C SER A 468 3.50 -2.35 5.15
N GLY A 469 3.70 -1.03 5.20
CA GLY A 469 2.75 -0.13 5.84
C GLY A 469 1.50 0.08 4.99
N GLY A 470 0.36 0.31 5.64
CA GLY A 470 -0.90 0.60 4.97
C GLY A 470 -0.95 2.01 4.39
N HIS A 471 -1.76 2.21 3.35
CA HIS A 471 -1.94 3.54 2.76
C HIS A 471 -2.80 4.44 3.66
N GLY A 472 -2.54 5.73 3.65
CA GLY A 472 -3.41 6.72 4.28
C GLY A 472 -4.70 6.94 3.49
N GLY A 473 -5.77 7.27 4.20
CA GLY A 473 -7.09 7.51 3.63
C GLY A 473 -7.22 8.92 3.03
N SER A 474 -8.02 9.05 1.98
CA SER A 474 -8.25 10.32 1.30
C SER A 474 -9.31 11.19 2.02
N THR A 475 -9.35 12.49 1.72
CA THR A 475 -10.45 13.37 2.15
C THR A 475 -10.95 14.31 1.06
N THR A 476 -12.26 14.53 1.02
CA THR A 476 -12.87 15.56 0.16
C THR A 476 -13.34 16.79 0.94
N PHE A 477 -13.13 16.81 2.26
CA PHE A 477 -13.62 17.89 3.12
C PHE A 477 -12.83 19.18 2.94
N LEU A 478 -13.52 20.32 3.09
CA LEU A 478 -12.90 21.63 2.95
C LEU A 478 -11.86 21.84 4.06
N ASN A 479 -10.59 22.07 3.69
CA ASN A 479 -9.46 22.15 4.63
C ASN A 479 -9.22 20.86 5.44
N GLY A 480 -9.73 19.71 5.00
CA GLY A 480 -9.43 18.41 5.60
C GLY A 480 -8.04 17.92 5.24
N THR A 481 -7.29 17.40 6.20
CA THR A 481 -6.00 16.74 5.93
C THR A 481 -6.21 15.26 5.63
N ALA A 482 -5.58 14.74 4.59
CA ALA A 482 -5.61 13.32 4.30
C ALA A 482 -4.75 12.52 5.31
N GLY A 483 -5.01 11.22 5.39
CA GLY A 483 -4.35 10.34 6.33
C GLY A 483 -2.89 10.08 5.95
N ASN A 484 -2.01 9.97 6.94
CA ASN A 484 -0.63 9.55 6.71
C ASN A 484 -0.57 8.05 6.38
N GLY A 485 0.41 7.62 5.59
CA GLY A 485 0.73 6.20 5.42
C GLY A 485 1.32 5.58 6.70
N GLY A 486 1.25 4.26 6.79
CA GLY A 486 1.81 3.48 7.90
C GLY A 486 3.28 3.15 7.72
N THR A 487 4.05 3.07 8.81
CA THR A 487 5.46 2.65 8.74
C THR A 487 5.57 1.18 8.34
N ALA A 488 6.60 0.84 7.59
CA ALA A 488 6.89 -0.55 7.30
C ALA A 488 7.61 -1.27 8.45
N GLY A 489 7.53 -2.60 8.44
CA GLY A 489 8.30 -3.46 9.32
C GLY A 489 9.70 -3.75 8.83
N ASN A 490 10.59 -4.12 9.76
CA ASN A 490 11.98 -4.47 9.47
C ASN A 490 12.16 -5.98 9.24
N ALA A 491 13.24 -6.35 8.56
CA ALA A 491 13.84 -7.68 8.61
C ALA A 491 15.03 -7.69 9.59
N TRP A 492 15.50 -8.88 10.01
CA TRP A 492 16.52 -8.98 11.08
C TRP A 492 17.86 -9.59 10.64
N LEU A 493 17.94 -10.87 10.23
CA LEU A 493 19.20 -11.47 9.74
C LEU A 493 19.22 -11.59 8.21
N PHE A 494 18.26 -12.33 7.65
CA PHE A 494 18.04 -12.48 6.22
C PHE A 494 16.64 -11.97 5.83
N GLY A 495 16.58 -11.11 4.82
CA GLY A 495 15.31 -10.66 4.25
C GLY A 495 15.23 -9.16 4.04
N ARG A 496 14.18 -8.72 3.36
CA ARG A 496 13.98 -7.33 2.95
C ARG A 496 13.14 -6.56 3.97
N GLY A 497 13.38 -5.27 4.13
CA GLY A 497 12.43 -4.43 4.85
C GLY A 497 11.15 -4.20 4.05
N GLY A 498 10.04 -3.93 4.73
CA GLY A 498 8.76 -3.66 4.09
C GLY A 498 8.72 -2.28 3.41
N ILE A 499 7.80 -2.08 2.48
CA ILE A 499 7.57 -0.78 1.83
C ILE A 499 6.69 0.10 2.71
N GLY A 500 7.08 1.36 2.92
CA GLY A 500 6.29 2.33 3.68
C GLY A 500 4.99 2.70 2.96
N GLY A 501 3.91 2.90 3.73
CA GLY A 501 2.62 3.28 3.16
C GLY A 501 2.65 4.69 2.56
N SER A 502 1.97 4.89 1.43
CA SER A 502 1.78 6.24 0.90
C SER A 502 0.74 7.02 1.71
N GLY A 503 0.84 8.34 1.74
CA GLY A 503 -0.22 9.19 2.28
C GLY A 503 -1.45 9.21 1.37
N GLY A 504 -2.60 9.54 1.97
CA GLY A 504 -3.86 9.71 1.24
C GLY A 504 -3.95 11.07 0.54
N SER A 505 -4.91 11.21 -0.38
CA SER A 505 -5.10 12.44 -1.15
C SER A 505 -6.17 13.35 -0.55
N SER A 506 -6.03 14.67 -0.69
CA SER A 506 -7.04 15.66 -0.31
C SER A 506 -7.42 16.55 -1.50
N THR A 507 -8.71 16.86 -1.67
CA THR A 507 -9.15 17.76 -2.75
C THR A 507 -8.87 19.23 -2.47
N SER A 508 -8.85 19.64 -1.20
CA SER A 508 -8.73 21.06 -0.82
C SER A 508 -7.81 21.35 0.37
N GLY A 509 -7.52 20.37 1.22
CA GLY A 509 -6.57 20.50 2.33
C GLY A 509 -5.22 19.86 2.02
N LEU A 510 -4.44 19.53 3.04
CA LEU A 510 -3.12 18.91 2.89
C LEU A 510 -3.21 17.41 2.59
N GLY A 511 -2.38 16.93 1.66
CA GLY A 511 -2.16 15.53 1.39
C GLY A 511 -1.43 14.86 2.55
N GLY A 512 -1.66 13.55 2.71
CA GLY A 512 -1.09 12.79 3.81
C GLY A 512 0.40 12.54 3.60
N ASN A 513 1.18 12.44 4.67
CA ASN A 513 2.59 12.08 4.56
C ASN A 513 2.76 10.59 4.22
N GLY A 514 3.72 10.28 3.36
CA GLY A 514 4.22 8.93 3.17
C GLY A 514 5.11 8.51 4.35
N ALA A 515 5.12 7.21 4.64
CA ALA A 515 5.85 6.67 5.78
C ALA A 515 7.15 5.96 5.40
N GLY A 516 8.03 5.79 6.38
CA GLY A 516 9.34 5.16 6.18
C GLY A 516 9.27 3.69 5.77
N GLY A 517 10.15 3.30 4.85
CA GLY A 517 10.42 1.91 4.53
C GLY A 517 11.22 1.20 5.62
N GLY A 518 11.05 -0.10 5.71
CA GLY A 518 11.68 -0.93 6.74
C GLY A 518 13.14 -1.21 6.43
N ASN A 519 13.95 -1.41 7.46
CA ASN A 519 15.33 -1.83 7.29
C ASN A 519 15.42 -3.30 6.88
N ALA A 520 16.44 -3.62 6.11
CA ALA A 520 16.78 -4.98 5.71
C ALA A 520 17.38 -5.80 6.85
N GLY A 521 17.49 -7.11 6.61
CA GLY A 521 18.29 -8.00 7.45
C GLY A 521 19.76 -7.58 7.51
N PHE A 522 20.39 -7.86 8.64
CA PHE A 522 21.76 -7.48 8.96
C PHE A 522 22.76 -8.06 7.96
N LEU A 523 22.61 -9.34 7.59
CA LEU A 523 23.56 -10.05 6.75
C LEU A 523 23.24 -9.89 5.27
N LEU A 524 21.99 -10.15 4.87
CA LEU A 524 21.55 -10.03 3.48
C LEU A 524 20.11 -9.55 3.38
N GLY A 525 19.91 -8.50 2.59
CA GLY A 525 18.60 -8.05 2.18
C GLY A 525 18.59 -6.59 1.74
N ASN A 526 17.49 -6.20 1.10
CA ASN A 526 17.30 -4.82 0.65
C ASN A 526 16.42 -4.05 1.63
N GLY A 527 16.73 -2.77 1.83
CA GLY A 527 15.85 -1.85 2.53
C GLY A 527 14.56 -1.63 1.73
N GLY A 528 13.44 -1.44 2.43
CA GLY A 528 12.17 -1.16 1.77
C GLY A 528 12.08 0.29 1.30
N ALA A 529 11.36 0.55 0.21
CA ALA A 529 11.11 1.92 -0.25
C ALA A 529 10.22 2.67 0.75
N GLY A 530 10.43 3.98 0.89
CA GLY A 530 9.51 4.85 1.61
C GLY A 530 8.25 5.14 0.79
N GLY A 531 7.14 5.41 1.47
CA GLY A 531 5.88 5.75 0.83
C GLY A 531 5.89 7.17 0.27
N ASN A 532 5.16 7.40 -0.82
CA ASN A 532 4.96 8.74 -1.36
C ASN A 532 4.02 9.56 -0.46
N GLY A 533 4.23 10.87 -0.36
CA GLY A 533 3.23 11.81 0.10
C GLY A 533 2.01 11.80 -0.83
N GLY A 534 0.82 11.92 -0.27
CA GLY A 534 -0.41 12.01 -1.03
C GLY A 534 -0.61 13.41 -1.59
N ALA A 535 -1.34 13.51 -2.70
CA ALA A 535 -1.62 14.79 -3.33
C ALA A 535 -2.61 15.63 -2.51
N GLY A 536 -2.43 16.95 -2.41
CA GLY A 536 -3.34 17.81 -1.67
C GLY A 536 -3.60 19.18 -2.27
N GLY A 537 -4.87 19.61 -2.30
CA GLY A 537 -5.24 20.92 -2.85
C GLY A 537 -4.63 22.14 -2.15
N ALA A 538 -4.17 22.00 -0.90
CA ALA A 538 -3.46 23.05 -0.16
C ALA A 538 -1.96 22.75 0.07
N GLY A 539 -1.45 21.65 -0.49
CA GLY A 539 -0.16 21.08 -0.13
C GLY A 539 -0.16 19.57 -0.28
N ASP A 540 0.73 18.99 -1.07
CA ASP A 540 1.03 17.57 -1.06
C ASP A 540 1.66 17.16 0.29
N GLY A 541 1.67 15.85 0.56
CA GLY A 541 2.38 15.31 1.71
C GLY A 541 3.90 15.21 1.50
N ILE A 542 4.63 15.00 2.59
CA ILE A 542 6.07 14.69 2.58
C ILE A 542 6.25 13.20 2.25
N GLY A 543 7.28 12.85 1.47
CA GLY A 543 7.64 11.46 1.19
C GLY A 543 8.44 10.82 2.33
N GLY A 544 8.17 9.53 2.58
CA GLY A 544 8.83 8.74 3.61
C GLY A 544 10.24 8.30 3.22
N GLY A 545 11.14 8.17 4.20
CA GLY A 545 12.51 7.71 3.96
C GLY A 545 12.59 6.25 3.54
N GLY A 546 13.57 5.90 2.70
CA GLY A 546 13.90 4.53 2.37
C GLY A 546 14.60 3.82 3.52
N GLY A 547 14.34 2.53 3.68
CA GLY A 547 14.98 1.68 4.68
C GLY A 547 16.45 1.39 4.36
N ASN A 548 17.25 1.18 5.41
CA ASN A 548 18.67 0.87 5.23
C ASN A 548 18.90 -0.63 5.02
N SER A 549 20.00 -0.96 4.37
CA SER A 549 20.64 -2.28 4.43
C SER A 549 21.93 -2.19 5.26
N TRP A 550 22.44 -3.34 5.71
CA TRP A 550 23.52 -3.40 6.71
C TRP A 550 24.84 -3.95 6.16
N LEU A 551 24.92 -5.22 5.76
CA LEU A 551 26.16 -5.80 5.22
C LEU A 551 26.10 -6.01 3.70
N LEU A 552 25.08 -6.76 3.24
CA LEU A 552 24.86 -7.08 1.83
C LEU A 552 23.42 -6.72 1.42
N GLY A 553 23.28 -5.95 0.36
CA GLY A 553 22.01 -5.61 -0.25
C GLY A 553 21.82 -4.10 -0.42
N ASN A 554 20.73 -3.74 -1.08
CA ASN A 554 20.50 -2.38 -1.56
C ASN A 554 19.76 -1.54 -0.52
N GLY A 555 20.03 -0.23 -0.51
CA GLY A 555 19.20 0.73 0.22
C GLY A 555 17.82 0.90 -0.43
N GLY A 556 16.81 1.20 0.38
CA GLY A 556 15.47 1.51 -0.12
C GLY A 556 15.40 2.92 -0.72
N HIS A 557 14.56 3.10 -1.75
CA HIS A 557 14.33 4.43 -2.33
C HIS A 557 13.52 5.32 -1.37
N GLY A 558 13.79 6.63 -1.36
CA GLY A 558 12.93 7.60 -0.70
C GLY A 558 11.63 7.82 -1.49
N GLY A 559 10.50 7.96 -0.80
CA GLY A 559 9.22 8.28 -1.44
C GLY A 559 9.15 9.73 -1.90
N ASN A 560 8.37 10.05 -2.92
CA ASN A 560 8.19 11.42 -3.42
C ASN A 560 7.17 12.22 -2.60
N GLY A 561 7.21 13.55 -2.65
CA GLY A 561 6.26 14.44 -2.00
C GLY A 561 6.65 15.92 -2.18
N VAL A 562 6.11 16.83 -1.37
CA VAL A 562 6.57 18.24 -1.33
C VAL A 562 8.07 18.30 -1.03
N ILE A 563 8.49 17.46 -0.07
CA ILE A 563 9.88 17.08 0.15
C ILE A 563 9.89 15.56 0.23
N GLY A 564 10.66 14.88 -0.60
CA GLY A 564 10.55 13.43 -0.75
C GLY A 564 11.61 12.68 0.02
N GLY A 565 11.31 11.52 0.60
CA GLY A 565 12.16 10.57 1.33
C GLY A 565 13.68 10.66 1.20
N THR A 566 14.39 10.58 2.33
CA THR A 566 15.84 10.32 2.27
C THR A 566 16.06 8.93 1.70
N ALA A 567 17.07 8.79 0.83
CA ALA A 567 17.51 7.48 0.38
C ALA A 567 17.97 6.59 1.56
N GLY A 568 17.63 5.31 1.48
CA GLY A 568 18.16 4.29 2.36
C GLY A 568 19.62 3.95 2.03
N ARG A 569 20.42 3.67 3.04
CA ARG A 569 21.84 3.29 2.85
C ARG A 569 21.97 1.88 2.29
N ALA A 570 22.95 1.71 1.40
CA ALA A 570 23.41 0.40 0.94
C ALA A 570 24.06 -0.43 2.07
N GLY A 571 24.21 -1.72 1.82
CA GLY A 571 24.99 -2.61 2.66
C GLY A 571 26.45 -2.15 2.68
N PHE A 572 27.08 -2.26 3.84
CA PHE A 572 28.43 -1.75 4.08
C PHE A 572 29.45 -2.35 3.10
N LEU A 573 29.34 -3.63 2.75
CA LEU A 573 30.28 -4.28 1.83
C LEU A 573 29.77 -4.27 0.40
N ILE A 574 28.53 -4.72 0.19
CA ILE A 574 27.95 -4.91 -1.14
C ILE A 574 26.54 -4.34 -1.16
N GLY A 575 26.24 -3.54 -2.18
CA GLY A 575 24.89 -3.10 -2.48
C GLY A 575 24.82 -1.70 -3.05
N ASN A 576 23.73 -1.43 -3.76
CA ASN A 576 23.48 -0.12 -4.33
C ASN A 576 22.83 0.81 -3.31
N GLY A 577 23.17 2.09 -3.34
CA GLY A 577 22.48 3.11 -2.56
C GLY A 577 21.04 3.26 -3.04
N GLY A 578 20.12 3.56 -2.12
CA GLY A 578 18.76 3.92 -2.50
C GLY A 578 18.73 5.25 -3.27
N ASP A 579 17.72 5.44 -4.10
CA ASP A 579 17.48 6.74 -4.74
C ASP A 579 16.86 7.72 -3.74
N GLY A 580 17.17 9.01 -3.88
CA GLY A 580 16.51 10.06 -3.13
C GLY A 580 15.09 10.32 -3.64
N GLY A 581 14.16 10.59 -2.73
CA GLY A 581 12.88 11.18 -3.10
C GLY A 581 13.06 12.63 -3.56
N THR A 582 11.97 13.30 -3.95
CA THR A 582 11.98 14.69 -4.43
C THR A 582 12.94 15.61 -3.64
N ALA A 583 13.86 16.23 -4.38
CA ALA A 583 14.93 17.13 -3.95
C ALA A 583 15.99 16.53 -3.00
N ARG A 584 15.97 15.23 -2.73
CA ARG A 584 16.94 14.58 -1.82
C ARG A 584 18.01 13.81 -2.59
N ALA A 585 19.20 13.77 -2.01
CA ALA A 585 20.32 13.05 -2.60
C ALA A 585 20.10 11.53 -2.56
N GLY A 586 20.67 10.84 -3.54
CA GLY A 586 20.81 9.39 -3.52
C GLY A 586 21.86 8.95 -2.48
N ALA A 587 21.69 7.74 -1.94
CA ALA A 587 22.64 7.18 -0.99
C ALA A 587 23.88 6.63 -1.70
N ASN A 588 24.98 6.51 -0.96
CA ASN A 588 26.20 5.90 -1.47
C ASN A 588 26.04 4.38 -1.59
N GLY A 589 26.75 3.78 -2.55
CA GLY A 589 26.91 2.34 -2.68
C GLY A 589 27.80 1.74 -1.58
N GLY A 590 27.87 0.40 -1.55
CA GLY A 590 28.71 -0.36 -0.62
C GLY A 590 30.21 -0.11 -0.81
N LEU A 591 31.01 -0.47 0.20
CA LEU A 591 32.45 -0.24 0.23
C LEU A 591 33.18 -0.98 -0.90
N LEU A 592 32.84 -2.26 -1.13
CA LEU A 592 33.53 -3.11 -2.09
C LEU A 592 32.87 -3.07 -3.47
N PHE A 593 31.55 -3.31 -3.50
CA PHE A 593 30.76 -3.34 -4.72
C PHE A 593 29.44 -2.60 -4.50
N GLY A 594 29.07 -1.75 -5.45
CA GLY A 594 27.73 -1.19 -5.49
C GLY A 594 27.72 0.23 -6.02
N ASP A 595 26.64 0.54 -6.71
CA ASP A 595 26.44 1.83 -7.34
C ASP A 595 25.85 2.83 -6.34
N GLY A 596 26.14 4.11 -6.53
CA GLY A 596 25.41 5.16 -5.84
C GLY A 596 23.97 5.27 -6.36
N GLY A 597 23.03 5.58 -5.47
CA GLY A 597 21.65 5.84 -5.86
C GLY A 597 21.51 7.19 -6.56
N ASN A 598 20.49 7.34 -7.38
CA ASN A 598 20.18 8.58 -8.07
C ASN A 598 19.63 9.63 -7.09
N GLY A 599 19.90 10.90 -7.36
CA GLY A 599 19.24 12.00 -6.68
C GLY A 599 17.83 12.23 -7.19
N GLY A 600 16.91 12.61 -6.30
CA GLY A 600 15.54 12.90 -6.67
C GLY A 600 15.40 14.24 -7.38
N ASN A 601 14.43 14.34 -8.29
CA ASN A 601 14.12 15.59 -8.98
C ASN A 601 13.58 16.65 -8.01
N GLY A 602 13.78 17.94 -8.32
CA GLY A 602 13.22 19.07 -7.58
C GLY A 602 11.69 19.00 -7.48
N GLY A 603 11.16 19.55 -6.39
CA GLY A 603 9.72 19.56 -6.12
C GLY A 603 8.94 20.46 -7.07
N VAL A 604 7.68 20.11 -7.34
CA VAL A 604 6.76 20.95 -8.14
C VAL A 604 6.12 22.03 -7.27
N GLU A 605 5.67 21.66 -6.06
CA GLU A 605 4.97 22.57 -5.16
C GLU A 605 5.92 23.38 -4.26
N LEU A 606 7.03 22.78 -3.84
CA LEU A 606 8.15 23.49 -3.24
C LEU A 606 9.37 23.38 -4.17
N PRO A 607 9.50 24.34 -5.10
CA PRO A 607 10.60 24.41 -6.05
C PRO A 607 11.96 24.32 -5.36
N SER A 608 12.83 23.51 -5.92
CA SER A 608 14.11 23.14 -5.31
C SER A 608 15.08 22.59 -6.36
N ALA A 609 16.36 22.62 -6.01
CA ALA A 609 17.39 21.96 -6.80
C ALA A 609 17.19 20.45 -6.82
N GLY A 610 17.66 19.81 -7.88
CA GLY A 610 17.73 18.36 -7.94
C GLY A 610 18.70 17.80 -6.90
N GLY A 611 18.38 16.65 -6.34
CA GLY A 611 19.26 15.93 -5.43
C GLY A 611 20.53 15.46 -6.13
N ALA A 612 21.65 15.44 -5.42
CA ALA A 612 22.88 14.85 -5.96
C ALA A 612 22.77 13.31 -6.02
N GLY A 613 23.43 12.72 -7.01
CA GLY A 613 23.65 11.27 -7.04
C GLY A 613 24.61 10.83 -5.95
N GLY A 614 24.36 9.66 -5.37
CA GLY A 614 25.25 9.02 -4.42
C GLY A 614 26.55 8.56 -5.09
N ARG A 615 27.63 8.45 -4.32
CA ARG A 615 28.91 7.93 -4.81
C ARG A 615 29.06 6.44 -4.55
N SER A 616 29.93 5.79 -5.31
CA SER A 616 30.46 4.46 -4.98
C SER A 616 31.86 4.58 -4.35
N TRP A 617 32.34 3.49 -3.76
CA TRP A 617 33.58 3.49 -2.95
C TRP A 617 34.76 2.81 -3.63
N LEU A 618 34.74 1.50 -3.86
CA LEU A 618 35.84 0.77 -4.49
C LEU A 618 35.50 0.40 -5.94
N LEU A 619 34.37 -0.28 -6.15
CA LEU A 619 33.88 -0.73 -7.44
C LEU A 619 32.39 -0.38 -7.59
N GLY A 620 32.05 0.29 -8.69
CA GLY A 620 30.66 0.69 -8.99
C GLY A 620 30.59 2.05 -9.65
N SER A 621 29.44 2.39 -10.22
CA SER A 621 29.17 3.71 -10.76
C SER A 621 28.64 4.67 -9.71
N GLY A 622 28.79 5.97 -9.94
CA GLY A 622 28.05 6.98 -9.20
C GLY A 622 26.62 7.08 -9.71
N GLY A 623 25.69 7.49 -8.85
CA GLY A 623 24.30 7.72 -9.22
C GLY A 623 24.14 9.02 -10.02
N HIS A 624 23.08 9.13 -10.79
CA HIS A 624 22.76 10.35 -11.53
C HIS A 624 22.22 11.45 -10.61
N GLY A 625 22.48 12.71 -10.95
CA GLY A 625 21.84 13.85 -10.30
C GLY A 625 20.39 14.02 -10.77
N GLY A 626 19.51 14.45 -9.87
CA GLY A 626 18.12 14.76 -10.18
C GLY A 626 17.97 16.05 -10.96
N ALA A 627 16.90 16.20 -11.74
CA ALA A 627 16.57 17.46 -12.40
C ALA A 627 16.18 18.55 -11.38
N GLY A 628 16.53 19.80 -11.63
CA GLY A 628 16.02 20.95 -10.87
C GLY A 628 14.58 21.29 -11.27
N SER A 629 13.79 21.82 -10.34
CA SER A 629 12.42 22.25 -10.64
C SER A 629 12.40 23.54 -11.46
N ALA A 630 11.32 23.77 -12.19
CA ALA A 630 11.06 25.08 -12.79
C ALA A 630 10.96 26.16 -11.70
N GLY A 631 11.21 27.40 -12.09
CA GLY A 631 11.10 28.55 -11.20
C GLY A 631 9.65 28.94 -10.93
N VAL A 632 9.43 29.58 -9.77
CA VAL A 632 8.11 30.10 -9.38
C VAL A 632 8.28 31.53 -8.91
N LEU A 633 7.36 32.42 -9.27
CA LEU A 633 7.49 33.86 -8.96
C LEU A 633 7.74 34.14 -7.47
N ALA A 634 7.00 33.48 -6.58
CA ALA A 634 7.10 33.70 -5.15
C ALA A 634 8.40 33.14 -4.52
N ILE A 635 9.15 32.30 -5.25
CA ILE A 635 10.28 31.55 -4.75
C ILE A 635 11.41 31.62 -5.78
N ALA A 636 12.43 32.44 -5.50
CA ALA A 636 13.56 32.72 -6.38
C ALA A 636 13.24 33.55 -7.64
N ASP A 637 12.23 34.43 -7.58
CA ASP A 637 11.90 35.40 -8.64
C ASP A 637 11.67 34.76 -10.02
N GLY A 638 11.11 33.55 -10.04
CA GLY A 638 10.87 32.78 -11.27
C GLY A 638 12.10 32.07 -11.84
N ASN A 639 13.28 32.18 -11.23
CA ASN A 639 14.48 31.48 -11.70
C ASN A 639 14.34 29.96 -11.52
N GLY A 640 14.70 29.20 -12.54
CA GLY A 640 14.78 27.75 -12.50
C GLY A 640 15.88 27.29 -11.55
N PHE A 641 15.64 26.15 -10.91
CA PHE A 641 16.58 25.59 -9.94
C PHE A 641 17.63 24.72 -10.59
N ALA A 642 18.81 24.62 -9.98
CA ALA A 642 19.90 23.83 -10.53
C ALA A 642 19.59 22.32 -10.53
N GLY A 643 20.12 21.62 -11.53
CA GLY A 643 20.19 20.16 -11.51
C GLY A 643 21.19 19.66 -10.47
N GLY A 644 20.95 18.48 -9.92
CA GLY A 644 21.84 17.83 -8.97
C GLY A 644 23.12 17.35 -9.64
N ASN A 645 24.23 17.33 -8.90
CA ASN A 645 25.47 16.76 -9.41
C ASN A 645 25.38 15.23 -9.47
N GLY A 646 26.00 14.61 -10.47
CA GLY A 646 26.21 13.18 -10.50
C GLY A 646 27.22 12.73 -9.44
N GLY A 647 27.03 11.51 -8.94
CA GLY A 647 27.90 10.90 -7.95
C GLY A 647 29.22 10.44 -8.55
N ALA A 648 30.28 10.44 -7.73
CA ALA A 648 31.57 9.88 -8.13
C ALA A 648 31.54 8.36 -8.19
N ALA A 649 32.28 7.78 -9.14
CA ALA A 649 32.51 6.35 -9.26
C ALA A 649 33.44 5.79 -8.17
N GLY A 650 33.57 4.46 -8.14
CA GLY A 650 34.44 3.74 -7.23
C GLY A 650 35.92 4.01 -7.50
N LEU A 651 36.74 3.97 -6.45
CA LEU A 651 38.17 4.29 -6.49
C LEU A 651 38.92 3.51 -7.57
N LEU A 652 38.63 2.23 -7.80
CA LEU A 652 39.36 1.43 -8.79
C LEU A 652 38.69 1.50 -10.15
N PHE A 653 37.40 1.12 -10.20
CA PHE A 653 36.65 0.97 -11.44
C PHE A 653 35.24 1.55 -11.31
N GLY A 654 34.79 2.23 -12.37
CA GLY A 654 33.39 2.63 -12.51
C GLY A 654 33.16 3.91 -13.30
N PHE A 655 31.89 4.17 -13.61
CA PHE A 655 31.45 5.36 -14.33
C PHE A 655 30.94 6.43 -13.38
N GLY A 656 31.31 7.68 -13.63
CA GLY A 656 30.71 8.80 -12.92
C GLY A 656 29.24 8.96 -13.31
N GLY A 657 28.40 9.36 -12.35
CA GLY A 657 27.00 9.63 -12.64
C GLY A 657 26.84 10.91 -13.46
N ASN A 658 25.87 10.95 -14.37
CA ASN A 658 25.54 12.19 -15.09
C ASN A 658 24.94 13.24 -14.16
N GLY A 659 25.20 14.51 -14.45
CA GLY A 659 24.53 15.64 -13.80
C GLY A 659 23.08 15.78 -14.25
N GLY A 660 22.22 16.24 -13.34
CA GLY A 660 20.82 16.49 -13.61
C GLY A 660 20.60 17.76 -14.43
N THR A 661 19.49 17.84 -15.14
CA THR A 661 19.13 19.04 -15.92
C THR A 661 18.72 20.19 -15.00
N GLY A 662 19.08 21.42 -15.36
CA GLY A 662 18.54 22.62 -14.71
C GLY A 662 17.07 22.83 -15.05
N GLY A 663 16.30 23.34 -14.10
CA GLY A 663 14.89 23.64 -14.29
C GLY A 663 14.67 24.89 -15.15
N ALA A 664 13.52 24.97 -15.82
CA ALA A 664 13.19 26.15 -16.63
C ALA A 664 12.87 27.37 -15.77
N GLY A 665 13.23 28.56 -16.23
CA GLY A 665 12.75 29.82 -15.69
C GLY A 665 11.30 30.07 -16.10
N LEU A 666 10.56 30.79 -15.24
CA LEU A 666 9.16 31.12 -15.46
C LEU A 666 8.95 32.64 -15.59
N VAL A 667 7.92 33.01 -16.33
CA VAL A 667 7.42 34.37 -16.45
C VAL A 667 6.91 34.89 -15.10
N THR A 668 7.29 36.11 -14.70
CA THR A 668 6.83 36.73 -13.44
C THR A 668 6.34 38.18 -13.60
N ILE A 669 5.76 38.76 -12.54
CA ILE A 669 5.17 40.11 -12.56
C ILE A 669 6.23 41.24 -12.63
N PRO A 670 7.39 41.18 -11.94
CA PRO A 670 8.45 42.19 -12.10
C PRO A 670 9.56 41.80 -13.11
N GLY A 671 9.62 40.55 -13.57
CA GLY A 671 10.74 40.00 -14.35
C GLY A 671 10.37 38.70 -15.07
N SER A 672 11.28 38.10 -15.82
CA SER A 672 11.16 36.67 -16.15
C SER A 672 12.42 35.95 -15.68
N GLY A 673 12.24 34.73 -15.18
CA GLY A 673 13.31 34.04 -14.50
C GLY A 673 14.30 33.38 -15.45
N ASN A 674 15.55 33.32 -15.03
CA ASN A 674 16.60 32.60 -15.74
C ASN A 674 16.39 31.09 -15.61
N GLY A 675 16.88 30.31 -16.56
CA GLY A 675 16.98 28.87 -16.43
C GLY A 675 18.00 28.46 -15.37
N GLY A 676 17.74 27.35 -14.68
CA GLY A 676 18.66 26.77 -13.71
C GLY A 676 19.89 26.17 -14.39
N ALA A 677 21.02 26.15 -13.70
CA ALA A 677 22.22 25.49 -14.20
C ALA A 677 22.06 23.96 -14.23
N GLY A 678 22.65 23.29 -15.22
CA GLY A 678 22.81 21.85 -15.20
C GLY A 678 23.80 21.40 -14.13
N GLY A 679 23.56 20.24 -13.53
CA GLY A 679 24.47 19.65 -12.55
C GLY A 679 25.77 19.16 -13.17
N ALA A 680 26.86 19.15 -12.41
CA ALA A 680 28.12 18.58 -12.88
C ALA A 680 28.02 17.04 -12.96
N GLY A 681 28.69 16.45 -13.93
CA GLY A 681 28.91 15.00 -13.98
C GLY A 681 29.91 14.55 -12.92
N GLY A 682 29.73 13.33 -12.41
CA GLY A 682 30.60 12.75 -11.40
C GLY A 682 31.93 12.26 -11.96
N ASP A 683 32.96 12.26 -11.13
CA ASP A 683 34.27 11.71 -11.50
C ASP A 683 34.22 10.21 -11.77
N ALA A 684 35.05 9.74 -12.69
CA ALA A 684 35.27 8.33 -12.97
C ALA A 684 36.16 7.64 -11.92
N GLY A 685 36.27 6.31 -12.00
CA GLY A 685 37.19 5.56 -11.16
C GLY A 685 38.66 5.89 -11.43
N TRP A 686 39.54 5.67 -10.45
CA TRP A 686 40.94 6.10 -10.58
C TRP A 686 41.70 5.29 -11.61
N ILE A 687 41.55 3.96 -11.61
CA ILE A 687 42.28 3.11 -12.54
C ILE A 687 41.60 3.18 -13.89
N TRP A 688 40.32 2.83 -13.97
CA TRP A 688 39.59 2.86 -15.23
C TRP A 688 38.13 3.28 -15.04
N GLY A 689 37.65 4.16 -15.93
CA GLY A 689 36.27 4.60 -15.92
C GLY A 689 36.01 5.71 -16.93
N ILE A 690 34.75 6.10 -17.06
CA ILE A 690 34.32 7.27 -17.83
C ILE A 690 33.68 8.27 -16.88
N GLY A 691 34.05 9.54 -17.00
CA GLY A 691 33.41 10.61 -16.22
C GLY A 691 31.97 10.80 -16.65
N GLY A 692 31.09 11.15 -15.71
CA GLY A 692 29.68 11.42 -16.03
C GLY A 692 29.53 12.68 -16.88
N ASP A 693 28.54 12.73 -17.75
CA ASP A 693 28.24 13.93 -18.54
C ASP A 693 27.66 15.02 -17.63
N GLY A 694 27.94 16.28 -17.96
CA GLY A 694 27.28 17.42 -17.35
C GLY A 694 25.82 17.52 -17.78
N GLY A 695 24.94 17.91 -16.85
CA GLY A 695 23.53 18.14 -17.14
C GLY A 695 23.30 19.36 -18.01
N THR A 696 22.20 19.41 -18.76
CA THR A 696 21.84 20.58 -19.56
C THR A 696 21.34 21.72 -18.67
N GLY A 697 21.60 22.97 -19.04
CA GLY A 697 20.97 24.13 -18.43
C GLY A 697 19.48 24.21 -18.78
N GLY A 698 18.68 24.77 -17.89
CA GLY A 698 17.25 25.01 -18.12
C GLY A 698 17.01 26.19 -19.06
N ALA A 699 15.88 26.21 -19.75
CA ALA A 699 15.48 27.36 -20.57
C ALA A 699 15.14 28.58 -19.71
N GLY A 700 15.38 29.78 -20.21
CA GLY A 700 14.91 31.03 -19.60
C GLY A 700 13.40 31.24 -19.83
N GLY A 701 12.76 31.92 -18.89
CA GLY A 701 11.34 32.26 -18.98
C GLY A 701 11.07 33.32 -20.04
N THR A 702 9.92 33.23 -20.70
CA THR A 702 9.49 34.22 -21.69
C THR A 702 9.17 35.57 -21.05
N GLY A 703 9.31 36.64 -21.82
CA GLY A 703 9.00 38.00 -21.44
C GLY A 703 7.54 38.38 -21.32
N THR A 704 7.31 39.50 -20.62
CA THR A 704 6.02 40.21 -20.61
C THR A 704 6.21 41.69 -20.93
N PHE A 705 5.09 42.42 -21.02
CA PHE A 705 5.06 43.86 -21.27
C PHE A 705 5.94 44.72 -20.33
N LEU A 706 6.21 44.24 -19.11
CA LEU A 706 6.90 45.00 -18.06
C LEU A 706 8.28 44.44 -17.68
N ALA A 707 8.74 43.33 -18.28
CA ALA A 707 9.89 42.56 -17.82
C ALA A 707 10.75 42.02 -18.98
N THR A 708 12.09 42.09 -18.89
CA THR A 708 13.08 41.44 -19.80
C THR A 708 13.08 39.92 -19.70
N ALA A 709 13.69 39.21 -20.68
CA ALA A 709 13.57 37.75 -20.80
C ALA A 709 14.57 37.05 -19.90
N GLY A 710 14.22 35.84 -19.51
CA GLY A 710 15.11 34.99 -18.73
C GLY A 710 16.26 34.54 -19.59
N HIS A 711 17.47 34.59 -19.04
CA HIS A 711 18.63 33.97 -19.66
C HIS A 711 18.55 32.45 -19.51
N GLY A 712 19.05 31.71 -20.49
CA GLY A 712 19.22 30.26 -20.37
C GLY A 712 20.24 29.89 -19.30
N GLY A 713 20.00 28.79 -18.60
CA GLY A 713 20.93 28.27 -17.59
C GLY A 713 22.21 27.73 -18.21
N ALA A 714 23.33 27.82 -17.48
CA ALA A 714 24.58 27.20 -17.94
C ALA A 714 24.50 25.67 -17.91
N GLY A 715 25.13 25.00 -18.88
CA GLY A 715 25.33 23.56 -18.84
C GLY A 715 26.36 23.17 -17.78
N GLY A 716 26.17 21.98 -17.19
CA GLY A 716 27.07 21.42 -16.19
C GLY A 716 28.40 20.96 -16.78
N ASN A 717 29.47 20.97 -15.98
CA ASN A 717 30.75 20.43 -16.42
C ASN A 717 30.72 18.89 -16.41
N GLY A 718 31.43 18.25 -17.34
CA GLY A 718 31.63 16.81 -17.32
C GLY A 718 32.62 16.38 -16.24
N GLY A 719 32.46 15.15 -15.74
CA GLY A 719 33.31 14.57 -14.70
C GLY A 719 34.67 14.11 -15.21
N THR A 720 35.68 14.05 -14.33
CA THR A 720 37.05 13.75 -14.73
C THR A 720 37.40 12.26 -14.66
N ALA A 721 38.21 11.77 -15.60
CA ALA A 721 38.92 10.49 -15.48
C ALA A 721 40.35 10.70 -14.94
N ARG A 722 40.97 9.64 -14.40
CA ARG A 722 42.23 9.74 -13.65
C ARG A 722 43.41 9.05 -14.34
N ILE A 723 43.43 7.72 -14.48
CA ILE A 723 44.55 7.00 -15.12
C ILE A 723 44.18 6.53 -16.54
N PHE A 724 43.15 5.68 -16.64
CA PHE A 724 42.61 5.19 -17.91
C PHE A 724 41.14 5.60 -18.09
N GLY A 725 40.78 5.97 -19.32
CA GLY A 725 39.42 6.31 -19.72
C GLY A 725 39.20 7.79 -19.98
N THR A 726 37.98 8.15 -20.38
CA THR A 726 37.63 9.49 -20.87
C THR A 726 36.91 10.28 -19.79
N GLY A 727 37.05 11.60 -19.80
CA GLY A 727 36.13 12.44 -19.02
C GLY A 727 34.72 12.38 -19.58
N GLY A 728 33.78 13.02 -18.89
CA GLY A 728 32.42 13.23 -19.37
C GLY A 728 32.33 14.49 -20.23
N ASN A 729 31.33 14.55 -21.10
CA ASN A 729 31.07 15.73 -21.92
C ASN A 729 30.49 16.85 -21.08
N GLY A 730 30.74 18.08 -21.50
CA GLY A 730 30.04 19.23 -20.95
C GLY A 730 28.55 19.23 -21.35
N GLY A 731 27.68 19.63 -20.43
CA GLY A 731 26.26 19.78 -20.70
C GLY A 731 25.98 20.98 -21.59
N ALA A 732 24.91 20.92 -22.38
CA ALA A 732 24.49 22.06 -23.20
C ALA A 732 23.93 23.21 -22.32
N GLY A 733 24.17 24.46 -22.73
CA GLY A 733 23.48 25.61 -22.17
C GLY A 733 22.01 25.64 -22.56
N GLY A 734 21.15 26.15 -21.67
CA GLY A 734 19.73 26.31 -21.93
C GLY A 734 19.45 27.48 -22.88
N SER A 735 18.32 27.45 -23.58
CA SER A 735 17.91 28.57 -24.43
C SER A 735 17.48 29.78 -23.59
N GLY A 736 17.69 30.99 -24.08
CA GLY A 736 17.07 32.20 -23.52
C GLY A 736 15.58 32.26 -23.84
N GLY A 737 14.83 33.03 -23.05
CA GLY A 737 13.40 33.23 -23.23
C GLY A 737 13.07 34.25 -24.32
N ASP A 738 11.96 34.04 -25.03
CA ASP A 738 11.47 34.95 -26.06
C ASP A 738 10.69 36.14 -25.48
N HIS A 739 10.63 37.24 -26.23
CA HIS A 739 9.95 38.49 -25.91
C HIS A 739 8.92 38.90 -26.94
N ASN A 740 7.72 39.25 -26.50
CA ASN A 740 6.60 39.64 -27.40
C ASN A 740 6.36 41.15 -27.52
N VAL A 741 7.12 41.98 -26.80
CA VAL A 741 6.96 43.45 -26.66
C VAL A 741 8.34 44.12 -26.59
N SER A 742 8.44 45.45 -26.75
CA SER A 742 9.68 46.26 -26.94
C SER A 742 10.79 46.14 -25.88
N ALA A 743 11.29 44.94 -25.63
CA ALA A 743 12.41 44.59 -24.77
C ALA A 743 13.17 43.40 -25.36
N ALA A 744 14.43 43.27 -24.95
CA ALA A 744 15.34 42.29 -25.51
C ALA A 744 14.98 40.86 -25.10
N GLY A 745 15.20 39.92 -26.02
CA GLY A 745 15.14 38.48 -25.74
C GLY A 745 16.27 38.06 -24.79
N GLY A 746 16.10 36.91 -24.16
CA GLY A 746 17.04 36.42 -23.15
C GLY A 746 18.27 35.79 -23.80
N ASP A 747 19.45 35.99 -23.21
CA ASP A 747 20.66 35.34 -23.73
C ASP A 747 20.61 33.81 -23.53
N GLY A 748 21.22 33.08 -24.45
CA GLY A 748 21.45 31.65 -24.30
C GLY A 748 22.49 31.33 -23.22
N GLY A 749 22.30 30.22 -22.52
CA GLY A 749 23.21 29.76 -21.48
C GLY A 749 24.54 29.27 -22.03
N GLN A 750 25.60 29.37 -21.23
CA GLN A 750 26.92 28.87 -21.60
C GLN A 750 26.94 27.33 -21.63
N GLY A 751 27.63 26.73 -22.60
CA GLY A 751 27.91 25.29 -22.60
C GLY A 751 28.92 24.92 -21.51
N GLY A 752 28.71 23.77 -20.87
CA GLY A 752 29.60 23.25 -19.84
C GLY A 752 30.95 22.79 -20.40
N ASN A 753 32.00 22.83 -19.59
CA ASN A 753 33.30 22.31 -20.01
C ASN A 753 33.34 20.79 -19.93
N ALA A 754 34.10 20.16 -20.82
CA ALA A 754 34.39 18.75 -20.74
C ALA A 754 35.24 18.40 -19.51
N GLY A 755 35.06 17.19 -19.00
CA GLY A 755 35.92 16.63 -17.96
C GLY A 755 37.25 16.12 -18.52
N GLY A 756 38.32 16.23 -17.74
CA GLY A 756 39.66 15.77 -18.12
C GLY A 756 39.72 14.27 -18.41
N SER A 757 40.58 13.86 -19.35
CA SER A 757 40.84 12.44 -19.64
C SER A 757 41.79 11.80 -18.63
N GLY A 758 41.93 10.48 -18.69
CA GLY A 758 42.96 9.75 -17.96
C GLY A 758 44.39 10.18 -18.33
N PHE A 759 45.29 10.09 -17.35
CA PHE A 759 46.70 10.44 -17.44
C PHE A 759 47.44 9.61 -18.51
N ILE A 760 47.22 8.29 -18.54
CA ILE A 760 47.95 7.37 -19.42
C ILE A 760 47.24 7.24 -20.77
N TYR A 761 45.95 6.89 -20.76
CA TYR A 761 45.19 6.68 -21.99
C TYR A 761 43.73 7.07 -21.83
N GLY A 762 43.23 7.85 -22.76
CA GLY A 762 41.83 8.22 -22.88
C GLY A 762 41.66 9.42 -23.79
N ASN A 763 40.63 9.41 -24.61
CA ASN A 763 40.25 10.58 -25.40
C ASN A 763 39.66 11.67 -24.50
N GLY A 764 39.88 12.92 -24.87
CA GLY A 764 39.24 14.07 -24.26
C GLY A 764 37.77 14.10 -24.65
N ALA A 765 36.92 14.42 -23.68
CA ALA A 765 35.50 14.65 -23.92
C ALA A 765 35.25 16.02 -24.56
N SER A 766 34.10 16.15 -25.22
CA SER A 766 33.72 17.41 -25.87
C SER A 766 33.07 18.39 -24.90
N GLY A 767 33.32 19.69 -25.11
CA GLY A 767 32.58 20.74 -24.43
C GLY A 767 31.12 20.78 -24.88
N GLY A 768 30.23 21.22 -24.00
CA GLY A 768 28.81 21.35 -24.30
C GLY A 768 28.53 22.51 -25.24
N ALA A 769 27.46 22.40 -26.04
CA ALA A 769 27.02 23.50 -26.88
C ALA A 769 26.47 24.67 -26.04
N GLY A 770 26.67 25.90 -26.49
CA GLY A 770 25.98 27.07 -25.96
C GLY A 770 24.49 27.06 -26.34
N GLY A 771 23.66 27.60 -25.46
CA GLY A 771 22.22 27.71 -25.69
C GLY A 771 21.89 28.82 -26.70
N ALA A 772 20.75 28.67 -27.39
CA ALA A 772 20.27 29.71 -28.28
C ALA A 772 19.75 30.93 -27.50
N GLY A 773 19.95 32.14 -28.01
CA GLY A 773 19.29 33.34 -27.51
C GLY A 773 17.80 33.35 -27.89
N GLY A 774 16.95 33.93 -27.04
CA GLY A 774 15.53 34.08 -27.30
C GLY A 774 15.24 35.26 -28.24
N ALA A 775 14.13 35.18 -28.97
CA ALA A 775 13.68 36.25 -29.85
C ALA A 775 13.33 37.52 -29.06
N GLY A 776 13.67 38.68 -29.61
CA GLY A 776 13.32 40.00 -29.07
C GLY A 776 12.00 40.50 -29.59
N GLY A 777 11.33 41.35 -28.82
CA GLY A 777 10.06 41.93 -29.25
C GLY A 777 10.21 43.10 -30.24
N PRO A 778 9.08 43.69 -30.68
CA PRO A 778 9.07 44.81 -31.62
C PRO A 778 9.94 45.98 -31.15
N GLY A 779 10.94 46.38 -31.94
CA GLY A 779 11.85 47.49 -31.62
C GLY A 779 13.07 47.11 -30.77
N ALA A 780 13.25 45.85 -30.38
CA ALA A 780 14.35 45.39 -29.53
C ALA A 780 15.25 44.34 -30.20
N THR A 781 16.44 44.12 -29.64
CA THR A 781 17.34 43.03 -30.06
C THR A 781 16.83 41.69 -29.57
N GLY A 782 17.12 40.59 -30.27
CA GLY A 782 17.07 39.29 -29.63
C GLY A 782 18.14 39.13 -28.55
N GLY A 783 18.14 37.97 -27.91
CA GLY A 783 19.18 37.58 -26.98
C GLY A 783 20.43 37.08 -27.69
N THR A 784 21.59 37.26 -27.08
CA THR A 784 22.84 36.71 -27.60
C THR A 784 22.88 35.19 -27.47
N GLY A 785 23.59 34.52 -28.36
CA GLY A 785 23.84 33.09 -28.23
C GLY A 785 24.87 32.78 -27.14
N GLY A 786 24.67 31.69 -26.41
CA GLY A 786 25.64 31.24 -25.40
C GLY A 786 26.92 30.71 -26.03
N ASN A 787 28.07 30.83 -25.36
CA ASN A 787 29.31 30.27 -25.87
C ASN A 787 29.35 28.76 -25.64
N GLY A 788 30.01 28.04 -26.54
CA GLY A 788 30.31 26.63 -26.37
C GLY A 788 31.40 26.40 -25.32
N GLY A 789 31.29 25.29 -24.60
CA GLY A 789 32.25 24.90 -23.58
C GLY A 789 33.57 24.39 -24.16
N ALA A 790 34.63 24.41 -23.35
CA ALA A 790 35.93 23.90 -23.77
C ALA A 790 35.97 22.37 -23.82
N GLY A 791 36.63 21.83 -24.84
CA GLY A 791 36.98 20.42 -24.94
C GLY A 791 38.14 20.04 -24.02
N ALA A 792 38.18 18.79 -23.57
CA ALA A 792 39.18 18.34 -22.61
C ALA A 792 40.52 18.04 -23.29
N SER A 793 41.60 18.55 -22.70
CA SER A 793 42.94 18.13 -23.10
C SER A 793 43.25 16.74 -22.54
N THR A 794 44.06 16.00 -23.28
CA THR A 794 44.60 14.71 -22.85
C THR A 794 46.07 14.82 -22.51
N LEU A 795 46.62 13.85 -21.77
CA LEU A 795 47.97 13.99 -21.22
C LEU A 795 49.05 13.15 -21.91
N LEU A 796 48.93 11.82 -21.95
CA LEU A 796 49.97 10.95 -22.53
C LEU A 796 49.57 10.36 -23.89
N LEU A 797 48.46 9.60 -23.91
CA LEU A 797 47.90 8.94 -25.10
C LEU A 797 46.42 9.27 -25.22
N GLY A 798 45.99 9.78 -26.37
CA GLY A 798 44.58 10.08 -26.63
C GLY A 798 44.40 11.33 -27.47
N ASN A 799 43.24 11.39 -28.12
CA ASN A 799 42.85 12.57 -28.89
C ASN A 799 42.29 13.64 -27.97
N GLY A 800 42.61 14.91 -28.22
CA GLY A 800 41.97 16.04 -27.54
C GLY A 800 40.47 16.11 -27.86
N GLY A 801 39.68 16.56 -26.89
CA GLY A 801 38.24 16.70 -27.02
C GLY A 801 37.83 17.91 -27.86
N GLY A 802 36.71 17.80 -28.57
CA GLY A 802 36.17 18.90 -29.36
C GLY A 802 35.65 20.06 -28.50
N GLY A 803 35.76 21.28 -29.00
CA GLY A 803 35.08 22.44 -28.41
C GLY A 803 33.58 22.40 -28.73
N GLY A 804 32.75 22.86 -27.78
CA GLY A 804 31.31 22.96 -27.99
C GLY A 804 30.96 24.04 -29.02
N ALA A 805 29.88 23.86 -29.76
CA ALA A 805 29.38 24.90 -30.67
C ALA A 805 28.84 26.11 -29.87
N GLY A 806 29.01 27.32 -30.40
CA GLY A 806 28.30 28.50 -29.92
C GLY A 806 26.82 28.45 -30.30
N GLY A 807 25.96 28.94 -29.42
CA GLY A 807 24.53 29.04 -29.67
C GLY A 807 24.20 30.15 -30.67
N ALA A 808 23.13 29.97 -31.43
CA ALA A 808 22.61 31.04 -32.28
C ALA A 808 22.04 32.18 -31.43
N ALA A 809 22.17 33.42 -31.89
CA ALA A 809 21.43 34.54 -31.32
C ALA A 809 19.95 34.47 -31.69
N GLY A 810 19.09 35.08 -30.88
CA GLY A 810 17.68 35.25 -31.20
C GLY A 810 17.46 36.42 -32.16
N ASP A 811 16.39 36.31 -32.95
CA ASP A 811 15.98 37.35 -33.89
C ASP A 811 15.36 38.55 -33.16
N GLY A 812 15.40 39.74 -33.77
CA GLY A 812 14.78 40.94 -33.21
C GLY A 812 14.41 41.97 -34.28
N SER A 813 13.98 43.15 -33.86
CA SER A 813 13.62 44.27 -34.74
C SER A 813 14.18 45.60 -34.21
N ASN A 814 15.44 45.57 -33.78
CA ASN A 814 16.12 46.68 -33.13
C ASN A 814 16.32 47.87 -34.08
N ALA A 815 15.54 48.93 -33.86
CA ALA A 815 15.67 50.17 -34.62
C ALA A 815 16.88 51.02 -34.18
N ALA A 816 17.50 50.71 -33.04
CA ALA A 816 18.59 51.48 -32.44
C ALA A 816 20.00 50.94 -32.78
N GLY A 817 20.12 49.80 -33.48
CA GLY A 817 21.42 49.22 -33.79
C GLY A 817 21.34 47.81 -34.37
N ALA A 818 22.48 47.10 -34.39
CA ALA A 818 22.57 45.76 -34.94
C ALA A 818 21.72 44.73 -34.16
N GLY A 819 21.42 43.60 -34.82
CA GLY A 819 20.86 42.41 -34.19
C GLY A 819 21.81 41.76 -33.16
N ALA A 820 21.34 40.71 -32.49
CA ALA A 820 22.07 40.06 -31.41
C ALA A 820 23.25 39.20 -31.91
N ALA A 821 24.32 39.12 -31.11
CA ALA A 821 25.52 38.37 -31.49
C ALA A 821 25.36 36.86 -31.25
N GLY A 822 25.82 36.06 -32.21
CA GLY A 822 25.96 34.62 -32.02
C GLY A 822 27.07 34.29 -31.02
N GLY A 823 26.92 33.16 -30.31
CA GLY A 823 27.87 32.73 -29.29
C GLY A 823 29.20 32.25 -29.87
N TYR A 824 30.28 32.38 -29.10
CA TYR A 824 31.60 31.88 -29.50
C TYR A 824 31.66 30.35 -29.45
N GLY A 825 32.32 29.75 -30.43
CA GLY A 825 32.69 28.33 -30.39
C GLY A 825 33.75 28.06 -29.31
N GLY A 826 33.59 26.97 -28.59
CA GLY A 826 34.50 26.55 -27.54
C GLY A 826 35.87 26.16 -28.06
N ALA A 827 36.92 26.43 -27.29
CA ALA A 827 38.27 25.94 -27.61
C ALA A 827 38.35 24.42 -27.46
N ALA A 828 39.07 23.77 -28.36
CA ALA A 828 39.30 22.34 -28.26
C ALA A 828 40.47 21.98 -27.33
N GLY A 829 40.46 20.74 -26.86
CA GLY A 829 41.52 20.19 -26.04
C GLY A 829 42.74 19.74 -26.86
N ASN A 830 43.92 19.81 -26.23
CA ASN A 830 45.15 19.30 -26.80
C ASN A 830 45.20 17.76 -26.78
N SER A 831 45.97 17.17 -27.69
CA SER A 831 46.23 15.73 -27.70
C SER A 831 47.21 15.31 -26.59
N GLY A 832 47.37 13.99 -26.43
CA GLY A 832 48.37 13.42 -25.56
C GLY A 832 49.78 13.78 -26.04
N PHE A 833 50.71 13.87 -25.09
CA PHE A 833 52.11 14.22 -25.33
C PHE A 833 52.76 13.29 -26.35
N ILE A 834 52.50 11.98 -26.28
CA ILE A 834 53.12 10.99 -27.15
C ILE A 834 52.30 10.77 -28.42
N PHE A 835 51.01 10.46 -28.27
CA PHE A 835 50.17 10.05 -29.38
C PHE A 835 48.74 10.58 -29.25
N GLY A 836 48.23 11.14 -30.35
CA GLY A 836 46.84 11.52 -30.54
C GLY A 836 46.69 12.79 -31.36
N ASN A 837 45.49 13.03 -31.86
CA ASN A 837 45.16 14.25 -32.59
C ASN A 837 44.59 15.32 -31.65
N GLY A 838 44.84 16.60 -31.94
CA GLY A 838 44.17 17.69 -31.26
C GLY A 838 42.67 17.70 -31.58
N GLY A 839 41.85 18.17 -30.64
CA GLY A 839 40.40 18.26 -30.85
C GLY A 839 40.02 19.36 -31.86
N ALA A 840 38.87 19.21 -32.51
CA ALA A 840 38.33 20.25 -33.38
C ALA A 840 37.68 21.38 -32.56
N GLY A 841 37.98 22.63 -32.89
CA GLY A 841 37.36 23.80 -32.29
C GLY A 841 35.86 23.86 -32.58
N GLY A 842 35.09 24.39 -31.65
CA GLY A 842 33.64 24.55 -31.82
C GLY A 842 33.32 25.58 -32.87
N VAL A 843 32.25 25.38 -33.64
CA VAL A 843 31.75 26.40 -34.58
C VAL A 843 31.13 27.58 -33.82
N GLY A 844 31.30 28.79 -34.34
CA GLY A 844 30.60 29.97 -33.82
C GLY A 844 29.12 29.95 -34.18
N GLY A 845 28.27 30.47 -33.30
CA GLY A 845 26.83 30.56 -33.50
C GLY A 845 26.45 31.64 -34.50
N ALA A 846 25.32 31.46 -35.19
CA ALA A 846 24.79 32.48 -36.09
C ALA A 846 24.36 33.74 -35.32
N GLY A 847 24.57 34.91 -35.90
CA GLY A 847 23.99 36.17 -35.42
C GLY A 847 22.49 36.22 -35.68
N GLY A 848 21.75 36.93 -34.83
CA GLY A 848 20.29 37.02 -34.92
C GLY A 848 19.84 37.96 -36.03
N ASP A 849 18.73 37.62 -36.67
CA ASP A 849 18.17 38.46 -37.73
C ASP A 849 17.61 39.77 -37.15
N ASN A 850 17.71 40.85 -37.93
CA ASN A 850 17.08 42.13 -37.63
C ASN A 850 15.97 42.40 -38.67
N LEU A 851 14.73 42.28 -38.23
CA LEU A 851 13.53 42.51 -39.03
C LEU A 851 13.26 44.01 -39.31
N SER A 852 14.02 44.90 -38.68
CA SER A 852 14.02 46.34 -38.99
C SER A 852 15.08 46.67 -40.07
N PRO A 853 15.01 47.83 -40.75
CA PRO A 853 15.99 48.22 -41.78
C PRO A 853 17.30 48.70 -41.14
N GLN A 854 17.91 47.84 -40.32
CA GLN A 854 19.16 48.03 -39.59
C GLN A 854 20.04 46.78 -39.75
N PRO A 855 21.34 46.83 -39.38
CA PRO A 855 22.22 45.70 -39.56
C PRO A 855 21.75 44.44 -38.81
N GLY A 856 21.96 43.27 -39.42
CA GLY A 856 21.80 41.99 -38.73
C GLY A 856 22.87 41.78 -37.66
N GLY A 857 22.67 40.83 -36.75
CA GLY A 857 23.61 40.56 -35.67
C GLY A 857 24.91 39.90 -36.15
N PRO A 858 26.06 40.18 -35.51
CA PRO A 858 27.31 39.53 -35.89
C PRO A 858 27.29 38.04 -35.52
N GLY A 859 27.86 37.19 -36.39
CA GLY A 859 28.11 35.79 -36.08
C GLY A 859 29.23 35.63 -35.05
N GLY A 860 29.14 34.58 -34.23
CA GLY A 860 30.15 34.27 -33.22
C GLY A 860 31.45 33.76 -33.85
N ASN A 861 32.59 34.03 -33.22
CA ASN A 861 33.88 33.47 -33.65
C ASN A 861 33.94 31.96 -33.37
N GLY A 862 34.60 31.22 -34.26
CA GLY A 862 34.91 29.81 -34.06
C GLY A 862 36.02 29.60 -33.04
N GLY A 863 35.99 28.45 -32.36
CA GLY A 863 36.96 28.07 -31.34
C GLY A 863 38.27 27.58 -31.94
N GLY A 864 39.37 27.77 -31.22
CA GLY A 864 40.69 27.27 -31.63
C GLY A 864 40.75 25.73 -31.60
N GLY A 865 41.43 25.15 -32.59
CA GLY A 865 41.74 23.72 -32.64
C GLY A 865 42.85 23.34 -31.67
N GLY A 866 42.79 22.12 -31.14
CA GLY A 866 43.75 21.60 -30.16
C GLY A 866 45.09 21.28 -30.79
N SER A 867 46.19 21.46 -30.06
CA SER A 867 47.52 21.12 -30.56
C SER A 867 47.92 19.68 -30.23
N ALA A 868 48.76 19.09 -31.08
CA ALA A 868 49.46 17.85 -30.83
C ALA A 868 50.96 18.08 -30.56
N THR A 869 51.63 17.13 -29.91
CA THR A 869 53.03 17.30 -29.46
C THR A 869 54.03 16.43 -30.24
N ILE A 870 53.97 15.09 -30.15
CA ILE A 870 54.92 14.20 -30.84
C ILE A 870 54.29 13.55 -32.07
N ILE A 871 53.32 12.64 -31.88
CA ILE A 871 52.66 11.90 -32.98
C ILE A 871 51.18 12.26 -33.04
N GLY A 872 50.74 12.81 -34.16
CA GLY A 872 49.34 13.13 -34.42
C GLY A 872 49.15 14.56 -34.95
N ASN A 873 47.99 14.78 -35.55
CA ASN A 873 47.66 16.03 -36.24
C ASN A 873 47.11 17.07 -35.26
N GLY A 874 47.33 18.34 -35.56
CA GLY A 874 46.60 19.43 -34.92
C GLY A 874 45.13 19.37 -35.29
N GLY A 875 44.26 19.74 -34.36
CA GLY A 875 42.83 19.80 -34.60
C GLY A 875 42.46 21.03 -35.43
N ASN A 876 41.42 20.90 -36.24
CA ASN A 876 40.93 22.03 -37.04
C ASN A 876 40.31 23.10 -36.13
N GLY A 877 40.47 24.37 -36.49
CA GLY A 877 39.69 25.45 -35.91
C GLY A 877 38.23 25.34 -36.31
N GLY A 878 37.32 25.79 -35.44
CA GLY A 878 35.91 25.85 -35.76
C GLY A 878 35.61 27.00 -36.71
N GLY A 879 34.64 26.81 -37.60
CA GLY A 879 34.18 27.89 -38.49
C GLY A 879 33.51 29.02 -37.72
N GLY A 880 33.62 30.24 -38.25
CA GLY A 880 32.87 31.39 -37.74
C GLY A 880 31.38 31.27 -38.07
N GLY A 881 30.53 31.80 -37.20
CA GLY A 881 29.08 31.83 -37.41
C GLY A 881 28.69 32.78 -38.53
N ALA A 882 27.59 32.47 -39.22
CA ALA A 882 27.00 33.39 -40.18
C ALA A 882 26.50 34.66 -39.47
N GLY A 883 26.58 35.81 -40.13
CA GLY A 883 25.89 37.02 -39.65
C GLY A 883 24.39 36.93 -39.93
N GLY A 884 23.59 37.51 -39.04
CA GLY A 884 22.14 37.55 -39.18
C GLY A 884 21.69 38.40 -40.37
N ILE A 885 20.52 38.11 -40.90
CA ILE A 885 19.89 38.83 -41.99
C ILE A 885 19.49 40.23 -41.49
N GLY A 886 19.81 41.26 -42.28
CA GLY A 886 19.48 42.66 -41.99
C GLY A 886 19.96 43.58 -43.13
N ALA A 887 19.84 44.89 -42.95
CA ALA A 887 20.24 45.88 -43.95
C ALA A 887 21.34 46.81 -43.38
N PRO A 888 22.64 46.48 -43.55
CA PRO A 888 23.22 45.29 -44.21
C PRO A 888 23.20 44.00 -43.34
N VAL A 889 23.51 42.84 -43.94
CA VAL A 889 23.70 41.57 -43.22
C VAL A 889 24.82 41.74 -42.17
N GLY A 890 24.65 41.09 -41.03
CA GLY A 890 25.65 41.10 -39.95
C GLY A 890 27.01 40.56 -40.41
N THR A 891 28.08 40.94 -39.71
CA THR A 891 29.41 40.42 -40.02
C THR A 891 29.51 38.95 -39.68
N THR A 892 30.06 38.13 -40.58
CA THR A 892 30.41 36.74 -40.25
C THR A 892 31.48 36.70 -39.16
N GLY A 893 31.35 35.77 -38.23
CA GLY A 893 32.37 35.54 -37.21
C GLY A 893 33.69 35.12 -37.83
N THR A 894 34.80 35.40 -37.14
CA THR A 894 36.11 34.90 -37.56
C THR A 894 36.24 33.41 -37.24
N GLY A 895 36.84 32.64 -38.15
CA GLY A 895 37.18 31.26 -37.90
C GLY A 895 38.25 31.11 -36.82
N GLY A 896 38.20 29.99 -36.09
CA GLY A 896 39.22 29.65 -35.11
C GLY A 896 40.53 29.26 -35.78
N GLY A 897 41.65 29.53 -35.10
CA GLY A 897 42.96 29.06 -35.54
C GLY A 897 43.08 27.54 -35.46
N GLY A 898 43.71 26.91 -36.45
CA GLY A 898 44.07 25.49 -36.40
C GLY A 898 45.14 25.21 -35.34
N GLY A 899 45.07 24.03 -34.73
CA GLY A 899 46.04 23.58 -33.75
C GLY A 899 47.38 23.19 -34.40
N ARG A 900 48.47 23.24 -33.63
CA ARG A 900 49.78 22.82 -34.11
C ARG A 900 49.82 21.30 -34.28
N GLY A 901 50.41 20.81 -35.37
CA GLY A 901 50.73 19.39 -35.52
C GLY A 901 51.89 18.99 -34.61
N GLY A 902 51.94 17.71 -34.24
CA GLY A 902 53.11 17.17 -33.56
C GLY A 902 54.33 17.09 -34.49
N ILE A 903 55.49 16.71 -33.93
CA ILE A 903 56.73 16.48 -34.70
C ILE A 903 56.49 15.61 -35.95
N PHE A 904 55.59 14.63 -35.85
CA PHE A 904 55.22 13.71 -36.93
C PHE A 904 53.76 13.86 -37.38
N GLY A 905 53.21 15.09 -37.35
CA GLY A 905 51.83 15.35 -37.76
C GLY A 905 51.66 16.64 -38.54
N GLN A 906 50.48 16.79 -39.14
CA GLN A 906 50.11 18.00 -39.87
C GLN A 906 49.42 19.01 -38.94
N PRO A 907 49.63 20.32 -39.12
CA PRO A 907 48.81 21.34 -38.49
C PRO A 907 47.32 21.21 -38.89
N GLY A 908 46.43 21.60 -37.99
CA GLY A 908 45.00 21.71 -38.30
C GLY A 908 44.72 22.89 -39.22
N THR A 909 43.63 22.82 -39.97
CA THR A 909 43.17 23.94 -40.80
C THR A 909 42.51 25.01 -39.94
N ALA A 910 42.64 26.28 -40.31
CA ALA A 910 41.77 27.33 -39.77
C ALA A 910 40.33 27.11 -40.25
N GLY A 911 39.37 27.54 -39.42
CA GLY A 911 37.93 27.36 -39.66
C GLY A 911 37.29 28.39 -40.58
#